data_AF-A0A2G4F7U3-F1
#
_entry.id   AF-A0A2G4F7U3-F1
#
_cell.length_a   1.000
_cell.length_b   1.000
_cell.length_c   1.000
_cell.angle_alpha   90.00
_cell.angle_beta   90.00
_cell.angle_gamma   90.00
#
_symmetry.space_group_name_H-M   'P 1'
#
loop_
_entity.id
_entity.type
_entity.pdbx_description
1 polymer ?
#
loop_
_entity_poly.entity_id
_entity_poly.type
_entity_poly.pdbx_seq_one_letter_code
_entity_poly.pdbx_strand_id
1 'polypeptide(L)'
;MLPLRRSFWPTGQLVNWSTFLPCLLAPLAALAADKPNVIFILADDLGAHDLGCFGSTFYETPNIDRLAKRGTRFTQAYAASPLCSPTRSSILVGQYPARTGITAPVCHLPAVLLEKSLGKNENGKVRVLVADSVTRLKPEYFTLAEAFKEAGYATAHFGKWHLGHNLKTGDTYEPRDQGFDLDWPHTPNAAGPGNSYLAPWKFIKDPTITDEVGVNIEDRMSKEAAKYIAAHKAKPFYLNYWAFSVHSPWNARADYIEHFKSKADPKNPQHNPLYAAMVKSLDDGVGRLLQAVDDAGIADNTIIVFYSDNGGFAYPPKKTTPEGYADIPATSNLPLRSGKASLYEGGTREPFIFTWPGKAKAGATSDILFQSVDFYPTLLSFAGLTPRAGLKLDGHDQSKALLGGASSRDRVFCHFPHGNATRDSVMDGFYAGTYVRKGDWKLLRFYARNDDGSDDLELYDLKNDLGERRNLTKEKPELVQELNGLITDFLKDTEAVIPKLNPHFGKAAPKAAAPKKALAPDDLPGGWKNRAGKAAVIEGALHIESKGADSFLGVGAGLTAGKAKLTFKLRAPQAGEGRIAFLGAAGGAEMLSVPYRTSGEAVWQTINVDIEAKQTTSILRLYLPAGSAAVDLDDIVLTPAQGTPRRWEF
;
A
#
# COMPACT_ATOMS: atom_id res chain seq x y z
N MET A 1 -1.34 -86.87 42.35
CA MET A 1 -1.02 -87.57 41.09
C MET A 1 -2.27 -87.56 40.22
N LEU A 2 -2.17 -86.94 39.04
CA LEU A 2 -3.18 -86.84 37.97
C LEU A 2 -3.69 -88.24 37.53
N PRO A 3 -4.95 -88.39 37.05
CA PRO A 3 -5.29 -87.95 35.69
C PRO A 3 -6.72 -87.42 35.44
N LEU A 4 -6.82 -86.75 34.29
CA LEU A 4 -8.01 -86.30 33.57
C LEU A 4 -9.12 -87.36 33.46
N ARG A 5 -10.37 -86.93 33.64
CA ARG A 5 -11.55 -87.54 33.00
C ARG A 5 -12.53 -86.47 32.53
N ARG A 6 -12.73 -86.41 31.20
CA ARG A 6 -14.01 -86.11 30.55
C ARG A 6 -15.01 -87.19 31.02
N SER A 7 -16.31 -87.00 31.18
CA SER A 7 -17.34 -86.29 30.40
C SER A 7 -18.66 -86.62 31.09
N PHE A 8 -19.68 -85.74 31.09
CA PHE A 8 -21.10 -86.11 30.93
C PHE A 8 -21.94 -84.82 30.79
N TRP A 9 -22.65 -84.71 29.66
CA TRP A 9 -23.86 -83.91 29.46
C TRP A 9 -25.06 -84.77 29.93
N PRO A 10 -26.25 -84.24 30.31
CA PRO A 10 -27.10 -83.51 29.35
C PRO A 10 -28.15 -82.51 29.91
N THR A 11 -28.92 -81.99 28.95
CA THR A 11 -30.30 -81.44 29.03
C THR A 11 -30.53 -80.06 29.66
N GLY A 12 -30.65 -79.07 28.76
CA GLY A 12 -31.88 -78.31 28.54
C GLY A 12 -32.45 -77.47 29.68
N GLN A 13 -32.43 -76.14 29.52
CA GLN A 13 -33.62 -75.29 29.61
C GLN A 13 -33.28 -73.85 29.23
N LEU A 14 -34.17 -73.25 28.44
CA LEU A 14 -34.18 -71.85 28.04
C LEU A 14 -34.34 -70.95 29.27
N VAL A 15 -33.41 -70.01 29.47
CA VAL A 15 -33.71 -68.79 30.24
C VAL A 15 -33.10 -67.59 29.51
N ASN A 16 -34.01 -66.73 29.09
CA ASN A 16 -33.81 -65.43 28.48
C ASN A 16 -33.16 -64.50 29.52
N TRP A 17 -31.94 -64.04 29.29
CA TRP A 17 -31.37 -62.87 29.98
C TRP A 17 -30.81 -61.92 28.94
N SER A 18 -31.65 -61.00 28.51
CA SER A 18 -31.30 -59.78 27.82
C SER A 18 -30.40 -58.93 28.71
N THR A 19 -29.10 -59.16 28.70
CA THR A 19 -28.13 -58.18 29.21
C THR A 19 -28.03 -57.04 28.21
N PHE A 20 -28.94 -56.07 28.34
CA PHE A 20 -28.68 -54.71 27.90
C PHE A 20 -27.50 -54.20 28.75
N LEU A 21 -26.31 -54.20 28.18
CA LEU A 21 -25.22 -53.38 28.64
C LEU A 21 -25.63 -51.93 28.35
N PRO A 22 -25.88 -51.06 29.34
CA PRO A 22 -25.89 -49.65 29.05
C PRO A 22 -24.43 -49.32 28.75
N CYS A 23 -24.09 -49.21 27.47
CA CYS A 23 -23.00 -48.36 27.05
C CYS A 23 -23.35 -46.97 27.61
N LEU A 24 -22.81 -46.67 28.79
CA LEU A 24 -22.57 -45.31 29.23
C LEU A 24 -21.68 -44.69 28.15
N LEU A 25 -22.32 -44.16 27.11
CA LEU A 25 -21.83 -43.04 26.36
C LEU A 25 -21.72 -41.90 27.37
N ALA A 26 -20.67 -41.94 28.19
CA ALA A 26 -20.10 -40.73 28.73
C ALA A 26 -19.90 -39.83 27.51
N PRO A 27 -20.43 -38.59 27.50
CA PRO A 27 -20.01 -37.67 26.48
C PRO A 27 -18.51 -37.55 26.66
N LEU A 28 -17.76 -38.05 25.68
CA LEU A 28 -16.46 -37.53 25.31
C LEU A 28 -16.68 -36.09 24.83
N ALA A 29 -17.19 -35.22 25.71
CA ALA A 29 -16.70 -33.88 25.81
C ALA A 29 -15.27 -34.05 26.33
N ALA A 30 -14.38 -34.49 25.43
CA ALA A 30 -12.98 -34.19 25.57
C ALA A 30 -12.98 -32.68 25.83
N LEU A 31 -12.57 -32.28 27.02
CA LEU A 31 -12.26 -30.88 27.31
C LEU A 31 -11.30 -30.48 26.19
N ALA A 32 -11.82 -29.79 25.17
CA ALA A 32 -11.02 -29.06 24.24
C ALA A 32 -10.20 -28.15 25.15
N ALA A 33 -8.91 -28.40 25.29
CA ALA A 33 -8.03 -27.51 26.04
C ALA A 33 -8.39 -26.09 25.63
N ASP A 34 -8.85 -25.27 26.58
CA ASP A 34 -9.57 -24.01 26.31
C ASP A 34 -8.69 -23.10 25.44
N LYS A 35 -8.87 -23.20 24.12
CA LYS A 35 -8.17 -22.40 23.13
C LYS A 35 -8.58 -20.94 23.38
N PRO A 36 -7.63 -20.00 23.58
CA PRO A 36 -7.99 -18.62 23.86
C PRO A 36 -8.60 -17.96 22.62
N ASN A 37 -9.55 -17.05 22.83
CA ASN A 37 -9.88 -16.08 21.79
C ASN A 37 -8.70 -15.13 21.60
N VAL A 38 -8.55 -14.58 20.39
CA VAL A 38 -7.51 -13.61 20.08
C VAL A 38 -8.16 -12.40 19.42
N ILE A 39 -8.01 -11.23 20.04
CA ILE A 39 -8.37 -9.93 19.47
C ILE A 39 -7.09 -9.16 19.19
N PHE A 40 -6.81 -8.89 17.92
CA PHE A 40 -5.68 -8.08 17.49
C PHE A 40 -6.17 -6.70 17.07
N ILE A 41 -5.94 -5.70 17.91
CA ILE A 41 -6.21 -4.28 17.61
C ILE A 41 -4.95 -3.66 17.02
N LEU A 42 -5.04 -3.20 15.78
CA LEU A 42 -3.96 -2.51 15.07
C LEU A 42 -4.43 -1.09 14.70
N ALA A 43 -3.82 -0.08 15.29
CA ALA A 43 -3.98 1.31 14.88
C ALA A 43 -3.19 1.61 13.60
N ASP A 44 -3.57 2.66 12.89
CA ASP A 44 -2.96 3.13 11.64
C ASP A 44 -2.32 4.50 11.88
N ASP A 45 -1.00 4.64 11.74
CA ASP A 45 -0.27 5.90 11.98
C ASP A 45 -0.38 6.48 13.41
N LEU A 46 -0.48 5.63 14.43
CA LEU A 46 -0.46 6.04 15.83
C LEU A 46 0.97 5.97 16.39
N GLY A 47 1.52 7.10 16.85
CA GLY A 47 2.86 7.17 17.41
C GLY A 47 3.01 6.50 18.78
N ALA A 48 4.25 6.10 19.10
CA ALA A 48 4.59 5.46 20.38
C ALA A 48 4.19 6.28 21.62
N HIS A 49 4.06 7.60 21.50
CA HIS A 49 3.72 8.50 22.60
C HIS A 49 2.31 9.11 22.47
N ASP A 50 1.45 8.56 21.61
CA ASP A 50 0.14 9.14 21.31
C ASP A 50 -0.98 8.65 22.24
N LEU A 51 -0.63 7.92 23.30
CA LEU A 51 -1.56 7.38 24.29
C LEU A 51 -1.22 7.91 25.68
N GLY A 52 -2.23 8.10 26.53
CA GLY A 52 -2.04 8.52 27.93
C GLY A 52 -1.10 7.56 28.67
N CYS A 53 -1.33 6.25 28.54
CA CYS A 53 -0.48 5.22 29.09
C CYS A 53 0.90 5.09 28.44
N PHE A 54 1.23 5.86 27.40
CA PHE A 54 2.60 5.96 26.86
C PHE A 54 3.19 7.38 26.98
N GLY A 55 2.56 8.25 27.77
CA GLY A 55 3.11 9.55 28.14
C GLY A 55 2.54 10.74 27.36
N SER A 56 1.50 10.56 26.55
CA SER A 56 0.78 11.72 26.02
C SER A 56 0.22 12.55 27.16
N THR A 57 0.33 13.88 27.02
CA THR A 57 -0.22 14.85 27.97
C THR A 57 -1.40 15.63 27.41
N PHE A 58 -1.75 15.38 26.14
CA PHE A 58 -2.84 16.07 25.43
C PHE A 58 -3.94 15.10 24.98
N TYR A 59 -3.56 13.94 24.46
CA TYR A 59 -4.52 12.94 24.00
C TYR A 59 -5.15 12.19 25.18
N GLU A 60 -6.45 11.89 25.08
CA GLU A 60 -7.21 11.23 26.14
C GLU A 60 -7.64 9.83 25.69
N THR A 61 -7.05 8.80 26.30
CA THR A 61 -7.28 7.39 25.94
C THR A 61 -7.65 6.51 27.14
N PRO A 62 -8.72 6.83 27.89
CA PRO A 62 -9.05 6.14 29.14
C PRO A 62 -9.34 4.64 28.96
N ASN A 63 -9.84 4.19 27.81
CA ASN A 63 -10.11 2.77 27.56
C ASN A 63 -8.84 1.99 27.24
N ILE A 64 -7.94 2.56 26.43
CA ILE A 64 -6.63 1.97 26.15
C ILE A 64 -5.77 2.00 27.41
N ASP A 65 -5.87 3.03 28.24
CA ASP A 65 -5.22 3.09 29.55
C ASP A 65 -5.77 2.01 30.51
N ARG A 66 -7.08 1.74 30.46
CA ARG A 66 -7.71 0.61 31.16
C ARG A 66 -7.19 -0.73 30.65
N LEU A 67 -7.00 -0.89 29.34
CA LEU A 67 -6.37 -2.09 28.75
C LEU A 67 -4.94 -2.27 29.29
N ALA A 68 -4.14 -1.21 29.28
CA ALA A 68 -2.77 -1.24 29.82
C ALA A 68 -2.73 -1.63 31.31
N LYS A 69 -3.69 -1.17 32.12
CA LYS A 69 -3.80 -1.58 33.54
C LYS A 69 -4.16 -3.07 33.71
N ARG A 70 -4.87 -3.67 32.76
CA ARG A 70 -5.24 -5.10 32.76
C ARG A 70 -4.14 -6.00 32.18
N GLY A 71 -3.21 -5.43 31.42
CA GLY A 71 -2.14 -6.15 30.74
C GLY A 71 -0.74 -5.64 31.08
N THR A 72 0.20 -5.91 30.17
CA THR A 72 1.58 -5.42 30.21
C THR A 72 1.80 -4.45 29.05
N ARG A 73 2.42 -3.30 29.33
CA ARG A 73 2.91 -2.38 28.29
C ARG A 73 4.34 -2.73 27.89
N PHE A 74 4.66 -2.64 26.62
CA PHE A 74 5.99 -2.89 26.09
C PHE A 74 6.56 -1.61 25.51
N THR A 75 7.72 -1.21 26.02
CA THR A 75 8.34 0.06 25.66
C THR A 75 9.30 -0.08 24.50
N GLN A 76 9.69 -1.29 24.08
CA GLN A 76 10.67 -1.52 23.02
C GLN A 76 10.11 -2.41 21.90
N ALA A 77 8.92 -2.03 21.43
CA ALA A 77 8.25 -2.69 20.32
C ALA A 77 8.45 -1.92 19.01
N TYR A 78 8.66 -2.66 17.91
CA TYR A 78 8.98 -2.07 16.60
C TYR A 78 8.08 -2.58 15.46
N ALA A 79 7.68 -1.69 14.57
CA ALA A 79 7.19 -2.09 13.26
C ALA A 79 8.35 -2.63 12.40
N ALA A 80 8.08 -3.60 11.53
CA ALA A 80 9.07 -4.09 10.56
C ALA A 80 9.35 -3.08 9.43
N SER A 81 8.53 -2.03 9.32
CA SER A 81 8.64 -0.95 8.35
C SER A 81 8.05 0.33 8.92
N PRO A 82 8.51 1.52 8.49
CA PRO A 82 7.88 2.78 8.87
C PRO A 82 6.60 3.10 8.08
N LEU A 83 5.93 2.08 7.52
CA LEU A 83 4.77 2.20 6.62
C LEU A 83 3.77 1.03 6.76
N CYS A 84 2.53 1.30 6.35
CA CYS A 84 1.35 0.46 6.57
C CYS A 84 1.42 -0.96 5.98
N SER A 85 1.27 -1.11 4.65
CA SER A 85 1.21 -2.43 3.97
C SER A 85 2.39 -3.34 4.32
N PRO A 86 3.65 -2.83 4.35
CA PRO A 86 4.79 -3.64 4.77
C PRO A 86 4.62 -4.25 6.17
N THR A 87 4.29 -3.45 7.19
CA THR A 87 4.10 -3.96 8.54
C THR A 87 2.91 -4.92 8.63
N ARG A 88 1.78 -4.59 7.99
CA ARG A 88 0.59 -5.45 7.94
C ARG A 88 0.91 -6.82 7.35
N SER A 89 1.72 -6.86 6.28
CA SER A 89 2.19 -8.12 5.70
C SER A 89 3.03 -8.90 6.71
N SER A 90 3.94 -8.23 7.42
CA SER A 90 4.83 -8.87 8.39
C SER A 90 4.08 -9.52 9.56
N ILE A 91 2.97 -8.92 10.00
CA ILE A 91 2.10 -9.46 11.05
C ILE A 91 1.44 -10.75 10.56
N LEU A 92 0.88 -10.73 9.35
CA LEU A 92 0.12 -11.86 8.82
C LEU A 92 0.97 -13.04 8.38
N VAL A 93 2.24 -12.83 8.00
CA VAL A 93 3.07 -13.94 7.49
C VAL A 93 4.32 -14.24 8.33
N GLY A 94 4.61 -13.43 9.34
CA GLY A 94 5.78 -13.61 10.20
C GLY A 94 7.12 -13.45 9.47
N GLN A 95 7.14 -12.71 8.36
CA GLN A 95 8.33 -12.46 7.52
C GLN A 95 8.60 -10.97 7.40
N TYR A 96 9.87 -10.59 7.25
CA TYR A 96 10.24 -9.20 7.02
C TYR A 96 9.71 -8.71 5.66
N PRO A 97 9.32 -7.43 5.55
CA PRO A 97 9.03 -6.75 4.29
C PRO A 97 10.09 -6.93 3.20
N ALA A 98 11.36 -6.99 3.60
CA ALA A 98 12.48 -7.25 2.69
C ALA A 98 12.36 -8.59 1.95
N ARG A 99 11.82 -9.62 2.62
CA ARG A 99 11.59 -10.95 2.07
C ARG A 99 10.36 -10.96 1.18
N THR A 100 9.24 -10.45 1.69
CA THR A 100 7.96 -10.45 0.95
C THR A 100 7.95 -9.50 -0.25
N GLY A 101 8.82 -8.48 -0.24
CA GLY A 101 8.88 -7.46 -1.28
C GLY A 101 7.84 -6.34 -1.11
N ILE A 102 6.89 -6.47 -0.18
CA ILE A 102 5.93 -5.43 0.16
C ILE A 102 6.65 -4.41 1.05
N THR A 103 7.27 -3.41 0.44
CA THR A 103 8.17 -2.46 1.11
C THR A 103 7.66 -1.01 1.04
N ALA A 104 6.56 -0.76 0.31
CA ALA A 104 5.84 0.51 0.23
C ALA A 104 4.32 0.29 0.36
N PRO A 105 3.50 1.33 0.61
CA PRO A 105 2.07 1.21 0.91
C PRO A 105 1.24 1.16 -0.39
N VAL A 106 1.69 0.37 -1.37
CA VAL A 106 1.22 0.40 -2.76
C VAL A 106 0.22 -0.71 -3.09
N CYS A 107 -0.22 -1.50 -2.11
CA CYS A 107 -1.08 -2.66 -2.39
C CYS A 107 -2.50 -2.33 -2.86
N HIS A 108 -2.90 -1.06 -2.80
CA HIS A 108 -4.15 -0.55 -3.34
C HIS A 108 -4.03 -0.13 -4.82
N LEU A 109 -2.83 -0.12 -5.40
CA LEU A 109 -2.64 0.27 -6.79
C LEU A 109 -3.23 -0.78 -7.75
N PRO A 110 -3.73 -0.36 -8.93
CA PRO A 110 -4.38 -1.26 -9.87
C PRO A 110 -3.41 -2.23 -10.56
N ALA A 111 -2.14 -1.86 -10.69
CA ALA A 111 -1.13 -2.73 -11.24
C ALA A 111 -0.80 -3.86 -10.25
N VAL A 112 -0.88 -5.10 -10.72
CA VAL A 112 -0.45 -6.29 -9.96
C VAL A 112 1.02 -6.55 -10.26
N LEU A 113 1.87 -6.39 -9.25
CA LEU A 113 3.29 -6.68 -9.26
C LEU A 113 3.55 -7.65 -8.11
N LEU A 114 3.95 -8.88 -8.45
CA LEU A 114 4.21 -9.93 -7.46
C LEU A 114 5.69 -10.13 -7.19
N GLU A 115 6.57 -9.61 -8.06
CA GLU A 115 8.01 -9.73 -7.88
C GLU A 115 8.64 -8.38 -7.53
N LYS A 116 9.48 -8.41 -6.49
CA LYS A 116 10.30 -7.27 -6.10
C LYS A 116 11.42 -7.08 -7.13
N SER A 117 11.69 -5.84 -7.52
CA SER A 117 12.79 -5.53 -8.44
C SER A 117 13.37 -4.15 -8.17
N LEU A 118 14.56 -3.87 -8.72
CA LEU A 118 15.14 -2.54 -8.64
C LEU A 118 14.49 -1.65 -9.72
N GLY A 119 13.98 -0.49 -9.31
CA GLY A 119 13.36 0.47 -10.21
C GLY A 119 14.35 1.03 -11.24
N LYS A 120 13.83 1.41 -12.41
CA LYS A 120 14.61 1.78 -13.61
C LYS A 120 14.57 3.29 -13.93
N ASN A 121 14.52 4.16 -12.93
CA ASN A 121 14.36 5.60 -13.18
C ASN A 121 15.68 6.25 -13.67
N GLU A 122 15.79 6.46 -14.97
CA GLU A 122 16.99 6.99 -15.63
C GLU A 122 16.95 8.50 -15.90
N ASN A 123 15.93 9.22 -15.43
CA ASN A 123 15.71 10.64 -15.80
C ASN A 123 16.73 11.64 -15.21
N GLY A 124 17.76 11.15 -14.52
CA GLY A 124 18.86 11.91 -13.92
C GLY A 124 18.50 12.82 -12.73
N LYS A 125 17.21 12.93 -12.38
CA LYS A 125 16.73 13.76 -11.25
C LYS A 125 16.71 13.00 -9.92
N VAL A 126 16.70 11.66 -9.99
CA VAL A 126 16.64 10.79 -8.82
C VAL A 126 18.02 10.26 -8.50
N ARG A 127 18.50 10.47 -7.27
CA ARG A 127 19.82 10.05 -6.78
C ARG A 127 19.93 8.56 -6.65
N VAL A 128 18.91 7.91 -6.13
CA VAL A 128 18.93 6.49 -5.79
C VAL A 128 17.83 5.77 -6.55
N LEU A 129 18.18 4.71 -7.27
CA LEU A 129 17.22 3.75 -7.79
C LEU A 129 16.65 2.98 -6.59
N VAL A 130 15.36 3.20 -6.32
CA VAL A 130 14.60 2.55 -5.23
C VAL A 130 13.99 1.23 -5.69
N ALA A 131 13.50 0.42 -4.76
CA ALA A 131 12.82 -0.82 -5.10
C ALA A 131 11.42 -0.55 -5.71
N ASP A 132 11.02 -1.36 -6.67
CA ASP A 132 9.61 -1.53 -7.03
C ASP A 132 8.98 -2.48 -6.01
N SER A 133 8.11 -1.94 -5.15
CA SER A 133 7.41 -2.73 -4.14
C SER A 133 6.37 -3.63 -4.78
N VAL A 134 6.28 -4.86 -4.28
CA VAL A 134 5.17 -5.78 -4.55
C VAL A 134 3.85 -5.11 -4.16
N THR A 135 2.80 -5.33 -4.95
CA THR A 135 1.49 -4.67 -4.78
C THR A 135 0.40 -5.61 -4.28
N ARG A 136 0.70 -6.89 -4.01
CA ARG A 136 -0.25 -7.84 -3.41
C ARG A 136 0.46 -8.78 -2.45
N LEU A 137 -0.20 -9.16 -1.36
CA LEU A 137 0.19 -10.33 -0.58
C LEU A 137 -0.06 -11.56 -1.44
N LYS A 138 0.99 -12.31 -1.78
CA LYS A 138 0.84 -13.50 -2.64
C LYS A 138 -0.06 -14.54 -1.94
N PRO A 139 -0.99 -15.20 -2.65
CA PRO A 139 -1.86 -16.24 -2.07
C PRO A 139 -1.10 -17.49 -1.59
N GLU A 140 0.16 -17.67 -2.00
CA GLU A 140 1.01 -18.76 -1.54
C GLU A 140 1.57 -18.56 -0.13
N TYR A 141 1.51 -17.33 0.42
CA TYR A 141 1.87 -17.10 1.81
C TYR A 141 0.80 -17.66 2.73
N PHE A 142 1.20 -18.56 3.64
CA PHE A 142 0.28 -19.07 4.65
C PHE A 142 0.15 -18.08 5.81
N THR A 143 -0.99 -17.41 5.86
CA THR A 143 -1.27 -16.33 6.81
C THR A 143 -1.64 -16.83 8.20
N LEU A 144 -1.52 -15.93 9.17
CA LEU A 144 -1.91 -16.17 10.54
C LEU A 144 -3.41 -16.52 10.64
N ALA A 145 -4.25 -15.84 9.84
CA ALA A 145 -5.68 -16.09 9.81
C ALA A 145 -6.00 -17.50 9.29
N GLU A 146 -5.33 -17.94 8.22
CA GLU A 146 -5.50 -19.31 7.71
C GLU A 146 -5.06 -20.35 8.75
N ALA A 147 -3.97 -20.10 9.48
CA ALA A 147 -3.52 -20.98 10.57
C ALA A 147 -4.58 -21.10 11.69
N PHE A 148 -5.19 -20.00 12.10
CA PHE A 148 -6.30 -20.01 13.05
C PHE A 148 -7.54 -20.73 12.50
N LYS A 149 -7.90 -20.46 11.24
CA LYS A 149 -9.04 -21.08 10.57
C LYS A 149 -8.89 -22.60 10.47
N GLU A 150 -7.73 -23.10 10.06
CA GLU A 150 -7.43 -24.54 10.03
C GLU A 150 -7.47 -25.19 11.40
N ALA A 151 -7.07 -24.45 12.44
CA ALA A 151 -7.19 -24.88 13.83
C ALA A 151 -8.63 -24.85 14.38
N GLY A 152 -9.61 -24.51 13.52
CA GLY A 152 -11.02 -24.51 13.83
C GLY A 152 -11.53 -23.24 14.48
N TYR A 153 -10.80 -22.12 14.44
CA TYR A 153 -11.30 -20.84 14.94
C TYR A 153 -12.33 -20.24 13.98
N ALA A 154 -13.25 -19.43 14.52
CA ALA A 154 -13.95 -18.44 13.69
C ALA A 154 -13.00 -17.26 13.42
N THR A 155 -12.98 -16.74 12.20
CA THR A 155 -12.02 -15.69 11.82
C THR A 155 -12.74 -14.45 11.26
N ALA A 156 -12.39 -13.27 11.75
CA ALA A 156 -12.98 -12.03 11.30
C ALA A 156 -11.94 -10.92 11.13
N HIS A 157 -12.06 -10.18 10.03
CA HIS A 157 -11.34 -8.95 9.77
C HIS A 157 -12.30 -7.76 9.85
N PHE A 158 -11.91 -6.74 10.61
CA PHE A 158 -12.60 -5.48 10.71
C PHE A 158 -11.65 -4.34 10.32
N GLY A 159 -12.03 -3.58 9.29
CA GLY A 159 -11.38 -2.32 8.93
C GLY A 159 -10.40 -2.39 7.76
N LYS A 160 -9.26 -1.70 7.90
CA LYS A 160 -8.30 -1.48 6.81
C LYS A 160 -7.53 -2.74 6.50
N TRP A 161 -7.66 -3.25 5.26
CA TRP A 161 -6.86 -4.37 4.77
C TRP A 161 -5.49 -3.96 4.21
N HIS A 162 -5.50 -3.23 3.09
CA HIS A 162 -4.32 -2.64 2.43
C HIS A 162 -3.18 -3.63 2.08
N LEU A 163 -3.53 -4.88 1.75
CA LEU A 163 -2.61 -5.92 1.28
C LEU A 163 -2.95 -6.50 -0.10
N GLY A 164 -3.98 -5.97 -0.74
CA GLY A 164 -4.36 -6.34 -2.10
C GLY A 164 -5.87 -6.34 -2.27
N HIS A 165 -6.30 -6.59 -3.50
CA HIS A 165 -7.70 -6.60 -3.86
C HIS A 165 -7.94 -7.31 -5.20
N ASN A 166 -9.16 -7.80 -5.39
CA ASN A 166 -9.54 -8.62 -6.54
C ASN A 166 -10.13 -7.74 -7.65
N LEU A 167 -9.29 -7.31 -8.60
CA LEU A 167 -9.73 -6.49 -9.75
C LEU A 167 -10.21 -7.32 -10.92
N LYS A 168 -9.76 -8.57 -11.01
CA LYS A 168 -10.06 -9.48 -12.11
C LYS A 168 -10.57 -10.81 -11.57
N THR A 169 -11.34 -11.50 -12.40
CA THR A 169 -11.75 -12.87 -12.11
C THR A 169 -10.52 -13.75 -11.87
N GLY A 170 -10.49 -14.44 -10.73
CA GLY A 170 -9.39 -15.33 -10.34
C GLY A 170 -8.34 -14.69 -9.42
N ASP A 171 -8.42 -13.38 -9.16
CA ASP A 171 -7.62 -12.75 -8.10
C ASP A 171 -8.03 -13.28 -6.71
N THR A 172 -7.07 -13.42 -5.78
CA THR A 172 -7.28 -13.97 -4.42
C THR A 172 -6.47 -13.23 -3.35
N TYR A 173 -6.68 -11.92 -3.23
CA TYR A 173 -5.86 -11.02 -2.41
C TYR A 173 -6.61 -10.32 -1.27
N GLU A 174 -7.90 -10.61 -1.09
CA GLU A 174 -8.76 -9.94 -0.10
C GLU A 174 -8.76 -10.71 1.23
N PRO A 175 -9.25 -10.13 2.34
CA PRO A 175 -9.24 -10.81 3.63
C PRO A 175 -9.88 -12.21 3.58
N ARG A 176 -10.97 -12.37 2.82
CA ARG A 176 -11.67 -13.67 2.69
C ARG A 176 -10.86 -14.73 1.96
N ASP A 177 -9.98 -14.33 1.07
CA ASP A 177 -9.04 -15.23 0.37
C ASP A 177 -7.86 -15.62 1.26
N GLN A 178 -7.64 -14.84 2.34
CA GLN A 178 -6.48 -14.90 3.22
C GLN A 178 -6.91 -15.36 4.61
N GLY A 179 -7.84 -16.33 4.66
CA GLY A 179 -8.20 -17.05 5.87
C GLY A 179 -9.28 -16.43 6.74
N PHE A 180 -9.87 -15.27 6.39
CA PHE A 180 -10.97 -14.69 7.18
C PHE A 180 -12.35 -15.16 6.72
N ASP A 181 -13.23 -15.54 7.65
CA ASP A 181 -14.63 -15.89 7.35
C ASP A 181 -15.50 -14.64 7.16
N LEU A 182 -15.19 -13.57 7.91
CA LEU A 182 -15.87 -12.28 7.85
C LEU A 182 -14.88 -11.16 7.53
N ASP A 183 -15.33 -10.22 6.70
CA ASP A 183 -14.62 -8.97 6.40
C ASP A 183 -15.63 -7.82 6.37
N TRP A 184 -15.48 -6.88 7.31
CA TRP A 184 -16.40 -5.77 7.51
C TRP A 184 -15.71 -4.47 8.00
N PRO A 185 -15.93 -3.31 7.36
CA PRO A 185 -16.57 -3.17 6.06
C PRO A 185 -15.61 -3.70 4.98
N HIS A 186 -16.16 -4.37 3.97
CA HIS A 186 -15.38 -4.84 2.85
C HIS A 186 -14.85 -3.65 2.01
N THR A 187 -13.55 -3.35 2.13
CA THR A 187 -12.92 -2.15 1.53
C THR A 187 -11.51 -2.41 0.95
N PRO A 188 -11.31 -3.48 0.16
CA PRO A 188 -9.96 -3.95 -0.20
C PRO A 188 -9.17 -2.97 -1.10
N ASN A 189 -9.86 -2.15 -1.90
CA ASN A 189 -9.23 -1.15 -2.78
C ASN A 189 -8.88 0.16 -2.04
N ALA A 190 -9.24 0.29 -0.75
CA ALA A 190 -9.05 1.52 0.00
C ALA A 190 -7.72 1.49 0.77
N ALA A 191 -6.87 2.50 0.54
CA ALA A 191 -5.68 2.74 1.38
C ALA A 191 -6.02 3.33 2.77
N GLY A 192 -7.29 3.68 2.98
CA GLY A 192 -7.85 4.36 4.15
C GLY A 192 -9.22 4.96 3.79
N PRO A 193 -9.84 5.77 4.67
CA PRO A 193 -11.19 6.31 4.45
C PRO A 193 -11.31 7.30 3.27
N GLY A 194 -10.18 7.67 2.65
CA GLY A 194 -10.11 8.49 1.44
C GLY A 194 -10.54 9.93 1.67
N ASN A 195 -11.85 10.16 1.78
CA ASN A 195 -12.46 11.48 1.88
C ASN A 195 -12.92 11.85 3.30
N SER A 196 -13.42 10.88 4.09
CA SER A 196 -14.03 11.18 5.40
C SER A 196 -14.18 9.94 6.28
N TYR A 197 -13.91 10.08 7.57
CA TYR A 197 -14.31 9.13 8.63
C TYR A 197 -15.80 9.20 8.99
N LEU A 198 -16.52 10.23 8.52
CA LEU A 198 -17.94 10.45 8.80
C LEU A 198 -18.80 10.05 7.60
N ALA A 199 -19.91 9.35 7.86
CA ALA A 199 -20.86 8.89 6.85
C ALA A 199 -21.49 10.08 6.09
N PRO A 200 -21.82 9.92 4.80
CA PRO A 200 -21.71 8.69 4.00
C PRO A 200 -20.26 8.40 3.55
N TRP A 201 -19.81 7.17 3.75
CA TRP A 201 -18.44 6.74 3.45
C TRP A 201 -18.28 6.30 1.99
N LYS A 202 -17.61 7.12 1.18
CA LYS A 202 -17.45 6.83 -0.26
C LYS A 202 -16.53 5.65 -0.59
N PHE A 203 -15.67 5.26 0.35
CA PHE A 203 -14.74 4.14 0.18
C PHE A 203 -15.39 2.78 0.47
N ILE A 204 -16.55 2.77 1.14
CA ILE A 204 -17.40 1.59 1.30
C ILE A 204 -18.33 1.53 0.10
N LYS A 205 -18.34 0.39 -0.60
CA LYS A 205 -19.16 0.18 -1.81
C LYS A 205 -20.37 -0.71 -1.59
N ASP A 206 -20.44 -1.35 -0.42
CA ASP A 206 -21.57 -2.18 -0.05
C ASP A 206 -22.84 -1.30 0.11
N PRO A 207 -23.86 -1.47 -0.76
CA PRO A 207 -25.07 -0.65 -0.73
C PRO A 207 -25.95 -0.98 0.49
N THR A 208 -25.69 -2.07 1.22
CA THR A 208 -26.44 -2.43 2.43
C THR A 208 -25.97 -1.64 3.65
N ILE A 209 -24.77 -1.05 3.61
CA ILE A 209 -24.24 -0.20 4.67
C ILE A 209 -24.79 1.21 4.46
N THR A 210 -25.92 1.48 5.13
CA THR A 210 -26.59 2.78 5.15
C THR A 210 -26.65 3.29 6.58
N ASP A 211 -25.85 4.29 6.86
CA ASP A 211 -25.75 4.90 8.19
C ASP A 211 -26.12 6.38 8.13
N GLU A 212 -26.59 6.91 9.25
CA GLU A 212 -26.94 8.33 9.37
C GLU A 212 -25.74 9.20 9.04
N VAL A 213 -25.98 10.32 8.34
CA VAL A 213 -24.94 11.28 7.98
C VAL A 213 -24.22 11.76 9.24
N GLY A 214 -22.89 11.72 9.24
CA GLY A 214 -22.09 12.14 10.38
C GLY A 214 -21.66 11.01 11.33
N VAL A 215 -22.20 9.80 11.20
CA VAL A 215 -21.71 8.63 11.98
C VAL A 215 -20.24 8.39 11.67
N ASN A 216 -19.40 8.21 12.69
CA ASN A 216 -17.99 7.91 12.54
C ASN A 216 -17.76 6.41 12.23
N ILE A 217 -16.85 6.09 11.30
CA ILE A 217 -16.61 4.70 10.89
C ILE A 217 -16.04 3.84 12.02
N GLU A 218 -15.21 4.38 12.92
CA GLU A 218 -14.69 3.61 14.06
C GLU A 218 -15.81 3.23 15.03
N ASP A 219 -16.72 4.17 15.27
CA ASP A 219 -17.90 3.95 16.11
C ASP A 219 -18.80 2.87 15.49
N ARG A 220 -18.99 2.91 14.17
CA ARG A 220 -19.79 1.93 13.45
C ARG A 220 -19.13 0.55 13.45
N MET A 221 -17.83 0.50 13.21
CA MET A 221 -17.04 -0.74 13.10
C MET A 221 -16.86 -1.46 14.43
N SER A 222 -16.59 -0.72 15.50
CA SER A 222 -16.53 -1.29 16.85
C SER A 222 -17.88 -1.87 17.30
N LYS A 223 -19.01 -1.32 16.83
CA LYS A 223 -20.34 -1.92 17.06
C LYS A 223 -20.52 -3.28 16.36
N GLU A 224 -20.08 -3.43 15.11
CA GLU A 224 -20.16 -4.74 14.44
C GLU A 224 -19.19 -5.76 15.03
N ALA A 225 -17.98 -5.34 15.37
CA ALA A 225 -17.03 -6.22 16.05
C ALA A 225 -17.55 -6.68 17.43
N ALA A 226 -18.20 -5.80 18.21
CA ALA A 226 -18.86 -6.17 19.46
C ALA A 226 -19.99 -7.20 19.26
N LYS A 227 -20.82 -7.02 18.21
CA LYS A 227 -21.85 -8.02 17.85
C LYS A 227 -21.22 -9.37 17.48
N TYR A 228 -20.13 -9.35 16.73
CA TYR A 228 -19.39 -10.56 16.37
C TYR A 228 -18.87 -11.30 17.60
N ILE A 229 -18.24 -10.59 18.55
CA ILE A 229 -17.76 -11.16 19.83
C ILE A 229 -18.92 -11.81 20.58
N ALA A 230 -20.04 -11.11 20.74
CA ALA A 230 -21.21 -11.62 21.45
C ALA A 230 -21.79 -12.88 20.79
N ALA A 231 -21.81 -12.94 19.45
CA ALA A 231 -22.33 -14.07 18.69
C ALA A 231 -21.40 -15.30 18.70
N HIS A 232 -20.09 -15.12 18.88
CA HIS A 232 -19.09 -16.19 18.77
C HIS A 232 -18.53 -16.66 20.12
N LYS A 233 -19.01 -16.16 21.26
CA LYS A 233 -18.49 -16.51 22.60
C LYS A 233 -18.46 -18.02 22.96
N ALA A 234 -19.19 -18.86 22.23
CA ALA A 234 -19.23 -20.31 22.43
C ALA A 234 -18.13 -21.09 21.67
N LYS A 235 -17.34 -20.42 20.82
CA LYS A 235 -16.28 -21.02 19.99
C LYS A 235 -15.06 -20.09 19.97
N PRO A 236 -13.81 -20.61 19.99
CA PRO A 236 -12.64 -19.75 19.86
C PRO A 236 -12.67 -18.94 18.56
N PHE A 237 -12.32 -17.67 18.65
CA PHE A 237 -12.25 -16.77 17.49
C PHE A 237 -10.93 -15.99 17.41
N TYR A 238 -10.54 -15.64 16.19
CA TYR A 238 -9.47 -14.71 15.87
C TYR A 238 -10.07 -13.50 15.16
N LEU A 239 -10.04 -12.35 15.83
CA LEU A 239 -10.60 -11.10 15.37
C LEU A 239 -9.47 -10.09 15.13
N ASN A 240 -9.23 -9.76 13.87
CA ASN A 240 -8.40 -8.63 13.49
C ASN A 240 -9.24 -7.37 13.44
N TYR A 241 -8.97 -6.44 14.36
CA TYR A 241 -9.53 -5.10 14.35
C TYR A 241 -8.44 -4.12 13.89
N TRP A 242 -8.34 -3.94 12.59
CA TRP A 242 -7.36 -3.07 11.96
C TRP A 242 -8.02 -1.73 11.69
N ALA A 243 -7.91 -0.83 12.66
CA ALA A 243 -8.56 0.47 12.61
C ALA A 243 -8.14 1.25 11.35
N PHE A 244 -9.05 2.10 10.87
CA PHE A 244 -8.65 3.12 9.90
C PHE A 244 -7.94 4.27 10.62
N SER A 245 -8.30 4.51 11.88
CA SER A 245 -7.76 5.57 12.71
C SER A 245 -6.33 5.27 13.11
N VAL A 246 -5.45 6.26 13.08
CA VAL A 246 -5.67 7.72 12.95
C VAL A 246 -5.07 8.30 11.66
N HIS A 247 -5.07 7.49 10.58
CA HIS A 247 -4.55 7.86 9.27
C HIS A 247 -5.31 9.05 8.64
N SER A 248 -4.67 9.72 7.69
CA SER A 248 -5.35 10.72 6.85
C SER A 248 -6.51 10.11 6.02
N PRO A 249 -7.54 10.88 5.61
CA PRO A 249 -7.73 12.32 5.80
C PRO A 249 -8.03 12.64 7.27
N TRP A 250 -7.45 13.73 7.77
CA TRP A 250 -7.74 14.18 9.12
C TRP A 250 -9.11 14.85 9.14
N ASN A 251 -10.10 14.11 9.63
CA ASN A 251 -11.42 14.60 9.99
C ASN A 251 -12.01 13.75 11.12
N ALA A 252 -12.79 14.39 12.00
CA ALA A 252 -13.33 13.76 13.20
C ALA A 252 -14.69 14.34 13.58
N ARG A 253 -15.31 13.80 14.62
CA ARG A 253 -16.56 14.31 15.17
C ARG A 253 -16.36 15.73 15.73
N ALA A 254 -17.33 16.62 15.45
CA ALA A 254 -17.23 18.04 15.80
C ALA A 254 -17.18 18.30 17.31
N ASP A 255 -17.90 17.50 18.11
CA ASP A 255 -17.91 17.59 19.57
C ASP A 255 -16.52 17.29 20.17
N TYR A 256 -15.83 16.28 19.63
CA TYR A 256 -14.47 15.95 20.07
C TYR A 256 -13.46 17.00 19.62
N ILE A 257 -13.58 17.53 18.40
CA ILE A 257 -12.71 18.62 17.94
C ILE A 257 -12.84 19.82 18.87
N GLU A 258 -14.06 20.23 19.24
CA GLU A 258 -14.28 21.37 20.12
C GLU A 258 -13.75 21.12 21.54
N HIS A 259 -13.93 19.90 22.08
CA HIS A 259 -13.34 19.50 23.36
C HIS A 259 -11.82 19.69 23.37
N PHE A 260 -11.11 19.11 22.41
CA PHE A 260 -9.64 19.22 22.38
C PHE A 260 -9.15 20.61 22.00
N LYS A 261 -9.93 21.38 21.24
CA LYS A 261 -9.60 22.77 20.93
C LYS A 261 -9.59 23.63 22.18
N SER A 262 -10.53 23.41 23.11
CA SER A 262 -10.57 24.12 24.39
C SER A 262 -9.36 23.84 25.29
N LYS A 263 -8.65 22.74 25.04
CA LYS A 263 -7.49 22.26 25.82
C LYS A 263 -6.14 22.49 25.14
N ALA A 264 -6.13 22.87 23.87
CA ALA A 264 -4.90 22.94 23.08
C ALA A 264 -3.99 24.05 23.59
N ASP A 265 -2.76 23.68 23.94
CA ASP A 265 -1.69 24.61 24.27
C ASP A 265 -0.61 24.50 23.18
N PRO A 266 -0.33 25.56 22.40
CA PRO A 266 0.73 25.57 21.39
C PRO A 266 2.14 25.24 21.93
N LYS A 267 2.36 25.32 23.24
CA LYS A 267 3.63 24.90 23.88
C LYS A 267 3.75 23.38 24.03
N ASN A 268 2.63 22.66 24.03
CA ASN A 268 2.64 21.20 24.03
C ASN A 268 3.01 20.72 22.62
N PRO A 269 4.04 19.89 22.42
CA PRO A 269 4.34 19.33 21.10
C PRO A 269 3.15 18.59 20.47
N GLN A 270 2.31 17.98 21.30
CA GLN A 270 1.03 17.40 20.91
C GLN A 270 -0.08 18.42 21.19
N HIS A 271 -0.55 19.12 20.16
CA HIS A 271 -1.58 20.15 20.32
C HIS A 271 -2.58 20.23 19.16
N ASN A 272 -2.63 19.23 18.28
CA ASN A 272 -3.57 19.19 17.17
C ASN A 272 -4.94 18.62 17.62
N PRO A 273 -6.00 19.44 17.77
CA PRO A 273 -7.29 18.99 18.25
C PRO A 273 -7.98 17.97 17.33
N LEU A 274 -7.73 18.09 16.02
CA LEU A 274 -8.32 17.22 15.02
C LEU A 274 -7.78 15.80 15.14
N TYR A 275 -6.47 15.66 15.30
CA TYR A 275 -5.84 14.36 15.54
C TYR A 275 -6.26 13.78 16.89
N ALA A 276 -6.30 14.60 17.95
CA ALA A 276 -6.76 14.18 19.28
C ALA A 276 -8.19 13.62 19.25
N ALA A 277 -9.08 14.26 18.48
CA ALA A 277 -10.44 13.78 18.28
C ALA A 277 -10.51 12.41 17.59
N MET A 278 -9.62 12.13 16.62
CA MET A 278 -9.52 10.82 15.98
C MET A 278 -8.99 9.75 16.94
N VAL A 279 -7.96 10.08 17.72
CA VAL A 279 -7.42 9.20 18.78
C VAL A 279 -8.52 8.86 19.80
N LYS A 280 -9.36 9.82 20.18
CA LYS A 280 -10.49 9.59 21.10
C LYS A 280 -11.55 8.64 20.51
N SER A 281 -11.86 8.74 19.21
CA SER A 281 -12.76 7.79 18.54
C SER A 281 -12.18 6.37 18.48
N LEU A 282 -10.88 6.23 18.23
CA LEU A 282 -10.18 4.93 18.34
C LEU A 282 -10.30 4.36 19.76
N ASP A 283 -10.04 5.17 20.79
CA ASP A 283 -10.16 4.77 22.19
C ASP A 283 -11.58 4.29 22.55
N ASP A 284 -12.62 4.99 22.10
CA ASP A 284 -14.01 4.55 22.31
C ASP A 284 -14.31 3.23 21.61
N GLY A 285 -13.76 3.04 20.40
CA GLY A 285 -13.84 1.78 19.68
C GLY A 285 -13.22 0.63 20.46
N VAL A 286 -12.01 0.82 21.00
CA VAL A 286 -11.35 -0.15 21.89
C VAL A 286 -12.20 -0.42 23.13
N GLY A 287 -12.71 0.62 23.79
CA GLY A 287 -13.57 0.49 24.96
C GLY A 287 -14.79 -0.39 24.73
N ARG A 288 -15.40 -0.28 23.54
CA ARG A 288 -16.54 -1.10 23.13
C ARG A 288 -16.17 -2.57 22.92
N LEU A 289 -14.99 -2.87 22.37
CA LEU A 289 -14.50 -4.25 22.27
C LEU A 289 -14.25 -4.85 23.65
N LEU A 290 -13.62 -4.09 24.57
CA LEU A 290 -13.38 -4.56 25.93
C LEU A 290 -14.69 -4.84 26.66
N GLN A 291 -15.67 -3.94 26.52
CA GLN A 291 -16.99 -4.14 27.12
C GLN A 291 -17.69 -5.39 26.56
N ALA A 292 -17.62 -5.62 25.25
CA ALA A 292 -18.21 -6.81 24.64
C ALA A 292 -17.56 -8.12 25.14
N VAL A 293 -16.25 -8.13 25.39
CA VAL A 293 -15.53 -9.27 25.99
C VAL A 293 -15.99 -9.49 27.44
N ASP A 294 -16.08 -8.42 28.22
CA ASP A 294 -16.49 -8.46 29.63
C ASP A 294 -17.97 -8.92 29.75
N ASP A 295 -18.87 -8.35 28.95
CA ASP A 295 -20.30 -8.70 28.91
C ASP A 295 -20.55 -10.14 28.44
N ALA A 296 -19.70 -10.64 27.54
CA ALA A 296 -19.77 -12.02 27.07
C ALA A 296 -19.24 -13.02 28.12
N GLY A 297 -18.55 -12.56 29.18
CA GLY A 297 -18.00 -13.41 30.24
C GLY A 297 -16.78 -14.23 29.79
N ILE A 298 -16.05 -13.78 28.77
CA ILE A 298 -14.93 -14.54 28.15
C ILE A 298 -13.56 -13.90 28.38
N ALA A 299 -13.46 -12.90 29.26
CA ALA A 299 -12.24 -12.14 29.48
C ALA A 299 -11.03 -13.01 29.86
N ASP A 300 -11.21 -13.99 30.75
CA ASP A 300 -10.12 -14.86 31.25
C ASP A 300 -9.54 -15.78 30.16
N ASN A 301 -10.30 -16.03 29.10
CA ASN A 301 -9.89 -16.83 27.96
C ASN A 301 -9.78 -16.00 26.66
N THR A 302 -9.48 -14.71 26.77
CA THR A 302 -9.29 -13.82 25.61
C THR A 302 -7.98 -13.07 25.72
N ILE A 303 -7.12 -13.28 24.72
CA ILE A 303 -5.91 -12.50 24.48
C ILE A 303 -6.30 -11.23 23.72
N ILE A 304 -5.87 -10.08 24.22
CA ILE A 304 -6.06 -8.79 23.54
C ILE A 304 -4.69 -8.16 23.31
N VAL A 305 -4.38 -7.92 22.04
CA VAL A 305 -3.19 -7.21 21.57
C VAL A 305 -3.62 -5.82 21.12
N PHE A 306 -2.91 -4.78 21.56
CA PHE A 306 -2.99 -3.43 20.97
C PHE A 306 -1.62 -3.04 20.40
N TYR A 307 -1.59 -2.61 19.14
CA TYR A 307 -0.37 -2.24 18.40
C TYR A 307 -0.63 -1.10 17.40
N SER A 308 0.41 -0.55 16.76
CA SER A 308 0.30 0.34 15.59
C SER A 308 1.19 -0.18 14.43
N ASP A 309 0.79 0.09 13.18
CA ASP A 309 1.50 -0.42 12.00
C ASP A 309 2.77 0.37 11.62
N ASN A 310 2.86 1.61 12.08
CA ASN A 310 4.03 2.47 12.01
C ASN A 310 3.86 3.69 12.91
N GLY A 311 4.97 4.40 13.13
CA GLY A 311 4.99 5.61 13.94
C GLY A 311 4.10 6.74 13.41
N GLY A 312 3.81 7.70 14.28
CA GLY A 312 2.84 8.76 14.03
C GLY A 312 3.29 9.75 12.96
N PHE A 313 2.33 10.32 12.22
CA PHE A 313 2.60 11.35 11.21
C PHE A 313 2.94 12.69 11.90
N ALA A 314 4.22 12.92 12.18
CA ALA A 314 4.69 14.10 12.93
C ALA A 314 4.97 15.34 12.06
N TYR A 315 4.24 15.50 10.96
CA TYR A 315 4.46 16.57 9.98
C TYR A 315 3.18 17.35 9.71
N PRO A 316 3.26 18.60 9.22
CA PRO A 316 2.09 19.38 8.84
C PRO A 316 1.29 18.68 7.73
N PRO A 317 -0.02 18.49 7.91
CA PRO A 317 -0.87 17.87 6.90
C PRO A 317 -1.14 18.82 5.73
N LYS A 318 -1.10 18.32 4.49
CA LYS A 318 -1.37 19.15 3.29
C LYS A 318 -2.79 19.72 3.25
N LYS A 319 -3.76 19.03 3.85
CA LYS A 319 -5.17 19.43 3.91
C LYS A 319 -5.84 18.73 5.08
N THR A 320 -6.77 19.44 5.73
CA THR A 320 -7.63 18.91 6.80
C THR A 320 -9.09 19.26 6.54
N THR A 321 -10.00 18.53 7.18
CA THR A 321 -11.43 18.87 7.21
C THR A 321 -11.93 18.77 8.65
N PRO A 322 -12.43 19.84 9.28
CA PRO A 322 -12.49 21.21 8.77
C PRO A 322 -11.09 21.82 8.51
N GLU A 323 -11.06 22.92 7.78
CA GLU A 323 -9.83 23.69 7.54
C GLU A 323 -9.32 24.34 8.83
N GLY A 324 -8.06 24.81 8.83
CA GLY A 324 -7.45 25.51 9.97
C GLY A 324 -6.49 24.69 10.83
N TYR A 325 -6.26 23.42 10.49
CA TYR A 325 -5.30 22.54 11.19
C TYR A 325 -4.11 22.12 10.32
N ALA A 326 -4.01 22.65 9.09
CA ALA A 326 -2.98 22.29 8.11
C ALA A 326 -1.55 22.67 8.52
N ASP A 327 -1.40 23.75 9.30
CA ASP A 327 -0.10 24.24 9.75
C ASP A 327 0.36 23.60 11.08
N ILE A 328 -0.47 22.74 11.67
CA ILE A 328 -0.19 22.04 12.91
C ILE A 328 0.18 20.58 12.57
N PRO A 329 1.36 20.07 12.93
CA PRO A 329 1.67 18.65 12.78
C PRO A 329 0.55 17.76 13.35
N ALA A 330 0.23 16.66 12.68
CA ALA A 330 -0.87 15.80 13.15
C ALA A 330 -0.59 15.27 14.57
N THR A 331 0.64 14.82 14.80
CA THR A 331 1.14 14.48 16.14
C THR A 331 2.57 14.98 16.37
N SER A 332 3.12 14.70 17.55
CA SER A 332 4.54 14.76 17.86
C SER A 332 4.97 13.44 18.50
N ASN A 333 6.03 12.84 17.97
CA ASN A 333 6.62 11.61 18.51
C ASN A 333 7.71 11.88 19.56
N LEU A 334 7.92 13.14 19.96
CA LEU A 334 8.96 13.47 20.94
C LEU A 334 8.80 12.65 22.23
N PRO A 335 9.92 12.17 22.82
CA PRO A 335 11.31 12.49 22.49
C PRO A 335 11.91 11.73 21.31
N LEU A 336 11.17 10.80 20.69
CA LEU A 336 11.64 10.04 19.53
C LEU A 336 11.79 10.96 18.32
N ARG A 337 12.82 10.69 17.51
CA ARG A 337 13.11 11.50 16.33
C ARG A 337 12.22 11.11 15.17
N SER A 338 11.69 12.13 14.49
CA SER A 338 10.89 12.01 13.28
C SER A 338 9.56 11.25 13.46
N GLY A 339 9.01 10.67 12.40
CA GLY A 339 7.71 9.99 12.40
C GLY A 339 7.53 9.04 11.23
N LYS A 340 6.28 8.74 10.88
CA LYS A 340 5.91 7.92 9.69
C LYS A 340 6.83 8.17 8.50
N ALA A 341 7.19 7.09 7.79
CA ALA A 341 8.13 7.09 6.67
C ALA A 341 9.57 7.49 7.05
N SER A 342 10.01 7.25 8.29
CA SER A 342 11.38 7.48 8.73
C SER A 342 12.00 6.23 9.36
N LEU A 343 13.30 6.00 9.13
CA LEU A 343 14.04 4.92 9.80
C LEU A 343 14.45 5.25 11.26
N TYR A 344 14.23 6.48 11.70
CA TYR A 344 14.44 6.90 13.09
C TYR A 344 13.38 6.31 14.04
N GLU A 345 13.63 6.39 15.35
CA GLU A 345 12.78 5.77 16.39
C GLU A 345 11.31 6.17 16.26
N GLY A 346 11.03 7.45 15.94
CA GLY A 346 9.66 7.94 15.82
C GLY A 346 8.88 7.36 14.64
N GLY A 347 9.56 6.74 13.67
CA GLY A 347 8.92 6.11 12.51
C GLY A 347 8.68 4.61 12.63
N THR A 348 9.36 3.93 13.57
CA THR A 348 9.25 2.46 13.70
C THR A 348 9.01 1.95 15.12
N ARG A 349 9.07 2.78 16.15
CA ARG A 349 8.73 2.37 17.52
C ARG A 349 7.23 2.54 17.73
N GLU A 350 6.60 1.52 18.31
CA GLU A 350 5.15 1.42 18.37
C GLU A 350 4.63 1.28 19.81
N PRO A 351 3.43 1.80 20.12
CA PRO A 351 2.77 1.48 21.37
C PRO A 351 2.33 0.01 21.34
N PHE A 352 2.69 -0.76 22.36
CA PHE A 352 2.32 -2.17 22.45
C PHE A 352 1.78 -2.55 23.83
N ILE A 353 0.56 -3.09 23.85
CA ILE A 353 -0.07 -3.64 25.04
C ILE A 353 -0.47 -5.10 24.78
N PHE A 354 -0.08 -6.00 25.67
CA PHE A 354 -0.55 -7.39 25.68
C PHE A 354 -1.37 -7.65 26.93
N THR A 355 -2.61 -8.12 26.77
CA THR A 355 -3.51 -8.44 27.87
C THR A 355 -3.99 -9.87 27.76
N TRP A 356 -3.81 -10.62 28.85
CA TRP A 356 -4.42 -11.93 29.04
C TRP A 356 -4.69 -12.10 30.54
N PRO A 357 -5.93 -11.87 31.02
CA PRO A 357 -6.24 -11.90 32.44
C PRO A 357 -5.80 -13.22 33.09
N GLY A 358 -5.18 -13.12 34.28
CA GLY A 358 -4.63 -14.26 35.01
C GLY A 358 -3.34 -14.87 34.44
N LYS A 359 -2.87 -14.43 33.26
CA LYS A 359 -1.63 -14.92 32.62
C LYS A 359 -0.58 -13.82 32.44
N ALA A 360 -0.95 -12.71 31.81
CA ALA A 360 -0.09 -11.53 31.68
C ALA A 360 -0.01 -10.77 33.02
N LYS A 361 1.11 -10.09 33.27
CA LYS A 361 1.29 -9.29 34.49
C LYS A 361 0.52 -7.97 34.36
N ALA A 362 -0.63 -7.87 35.01
CA ALA A 362 -1.47 -6.68 34.99
C ALA A 362 -0.73 -5.43 35.52
N GLY A 363 -0.85 -4.31 34.80
CA GLY A 363 -0.22 -3.03 35.12
C GLY A 363 1.30 -3.00 34.96
N ALA A 364 1.91 -4.09 34.46
CA ALA A 364 3.35 -4.17 34.32
C ALA A 364 3.86 -3.36 33.11
N THR A 365 5.14 -3.05 33.14
CA THR A 365 5.88 -2.50 32.00
C THR A 365 7.07 -3.41 31.72
N SER A 366 7.32 -3.68 30.44
CA SER A 366 8.42 -4.50 29.96
C SER A 366 9.19 -3.76 28.87
N ASP A 367 10.48 -4.03 28.77
CA ASP A 367 11.40 -3.45 27.80
C ASP A 367 12.00 -4.52 26.87
N ILE A 368 11.41 -5.72 26.82
CA ILE A 368 11.82 -6.75 25.88
C ILE A 368 11.80 -6.19 24.45
N LEU A 369 12.81 -6.57 23.67
CA LEU A 369 12.84 -6.25 22.25
C LEU A 369 11.80 -7.12 21.53
N PHE A 370 10.86 -6.48 20.84
CA PHE A 370 9.76 -7.12 20.11
C PHE A 370 9.56 -6.42 18.75
N GLN A 371 9.15 -7.15 17.72
CA GLN A 371 8.78 -6.55 16.43
C GLN A 371 7.57 -7.22 15.81
N SER A 372 6.91 -6.53 14.88
CA SER A 372 5.68 -7.02 14.23
C SER A 372 5.78 -8.41 13.58
N VAL A 373 6.97 -8.84 13.13
CA VAL A 373 7.20 -10.21 12.61
C VAL A 373 6.99 -11.29 13.68
N ASP A 374 7.18 -10.97 14.95
CA ASP A 374 7.10 -11.92 16.07
C ASP A 374 5.66 -12.33 16.39
N PHE A 375 4.66 -11.54 15.97
CA PHE A 375 3.25 -11.84 16.27
C PHE A 375 2.80 -13.18 15.71
N TYR A 376 3.22 -13.54 14.50
CA TYR A 376 2.81 -14.79 13.87
C TYR A 376 3.17 -16.02 14.73
N PRO A 377 4.45 -16.33 15.01
CA PRO A 377 4.79 -17.51 15.81
C PRO A 377 4.28 -17.39 17.25
N THR A 378 4.24 -16.19 17.82
CA THR A 378 3.82 -15.98 19.21
C THR A 378 2.34 -16.27 19.42
N LEU A 379 1.47 -15.80 18.52
CA LEU A 379 0.03 -16.03 18.63
C LEU A 379 -0.34 -17.49 18.33
N LEU A 380 0.38 -18.15 17.42
CA LEU A 380 0.25 -19.61 17.25
C LEU A 380 0.63 -20.35 18.53
N SER A 381 1.75 -20.00 19.16
CA SER A 381 2.21 -20.62 20.41
C SER A 381 1.16 -20.53 21.52
N PHE A 382 0.54 -19.36 21.71
CA PHE A 382 -0.55 -19.20 22.67
C PHE A 382 -1.82 -19.98 22.33
N ALA A 383 -2.10 -20.21 21.06
CA ALA A 383 -3.19 -21.05 20.59
C ALA A 383 -2.88 -22.56 20.65
N GLY A 384 -1.68 -22.95 21.11
CA GLY A 384 -1.20 -24.33 21.10
C GLY A 384 -0.92 -24.87 19.70
N LEU A 385 -0.61 -23.98 18.75
CA LEU A 385 -0.35 -24.29 17.35
C LEU A 385 1.14 -24.17 17.03
N THR A 386 1.60 -24.98 16.08
CA THR A 386 2.95 -24.88 15.52
C THR A 386 2.87 -24.33 14.09
N PRO A 387 3.82 -23.49 13.66
CA PRO A 387 3.93 -23.13 12.24
C PRO A 387 3.97 -24.36 11.33
N ARG A 388 3.39 -24.27 10.13
CA ARG A 388 3.46 -25.35 9.14
C ARG A 388 4.92 -25.66 8.81
N ALA A 389 5.21 -26.95 8.63
CA ALA A 389 6.55 -27.40 8.24
C ALA A 389 6.99 -26.73 6.92
N GLY A 390 8.26 -26.30 6.88
CA GLY A 390 8.86 -25.67 5.70
C GLY A 390 8.60 -24.17 5.53
N LEU A 391 7.76 -23.55 6.37
CA LEU A 391 7.61 -22.09 6.36
C LEU A 391 8.90 -21.42 6.86
N LYS A 392 9.47 -20.52 6.04
CA LYS A 392 10.50 -19.58 6.50
C LYS A 392 9.82 -18.50 7.33
N LEU A 393 10.08 -18.49 8.62
CA LEU A 393 9.69 -17.41 9.52
C LEU A 393 10.91 -16.59 9.89
N ASP A 394 10.72 -15.27 9.93
CA ASP A 394 11.69 -14.33 10.46
C ASP A 394 11.35 -13.90 11.89
N GLY A 395 10.08 -14.04 12.28
CA GLY A 395 9.60 -13.80 13.63
C GLY A 395 10.07 -14.86 14.62
N HIS A 396 10.27 -14.44 15.87
CA HIS A 396 10.59 -15.33 16.99
C HIS A 396 9.35 -15.54 17.87
N ASP A 397 9.17 -16.75 18.42
CA ASP A 397 8.15 -16.97 19.45
C ASP A 397 8.55 -16.22 20.73
N GLN A 398 7.75 -15.22 21.10
CA GLN A 398 7.92 -14.36 22.27
C GLN A 398 6.90 -14.66 23.37
N SER A 399 6.14 -15.76 23.28
CA SER A 399 5.10 -16.13 24.25
C SER A 399 5.60 -16.09 25.70
N LYS A 400 6.78 -16.67 25.97
CA LYS A 400 7.45 -16.61 27.28
C LYS A 400 7.76 -15.17 27.71
N ALA A 401 8.26 -14.35 26.77
CA ALA A 401 8.64 -12.97 27.04
C ALA A 401 7.43 -12.08 27.35
N LEU A 402 6.32 -12.27 26.63
CA LEU A 402 5.06 -11.56 26.86
C LEU A 402 4.41 -11.92 28.21
N LEU A 403 4.71 -13.11 28.76
CA LEU A 403 4.32 -13.52 30.11
C LEU A 403 5.37 -13.16 31.19
N GLY A 404 6.34 -12.32 30.85
CA GLY A 404 7.33 -11.75 31.79
C GLY A 404 8.63 -12.53 31.91
N GLY A 405 8.92 -13.42 30.95
CA GLY A 405 10.24 -14.03 30.75
C GLY A 405 11.18 -13.16 29.89
N ALA A 406 12.33 -13.72 29.52
CA ALA A 406 13.30 -13.06 28.64
C ALA A 406 12.88 -13.11 27.17
N SER A 407 13.26 -12.09 26.40
CA SER A 407 13.08 -12.08 24.95
C SER A 407 13.88 -13.19 24.28
N SER A 408 13.30 -13.82 23.26
CA SER A 408 13.99 -14.81 22.43
C SER A 408 14.78 -14.19 21.28
N ARG A 409 14.82 -12.85 21.19
CA ARG A 409 15.59 -12.10 20.19
C ARG A 409 16.51 -11.09 20.85
N ASP A 410 17.65 -10.84 20.22
CA ASP A 410 18.62 -9.82 20.65
C ASP A 410 18.70 -8.63 19.69
N ARG A 411 18.06 -8.72 18.51
CA ARG A 411 18.10 -7.69 17.46
C ARG A 411 16.84 -7.61 16.62
N VAL A 412 16.61 -6.43 16.02
CA VAL A 412 15.56 -6.12 15.03
C VAL A 412 16.15 -5.46 13.79
N PHE A 413 15.49 -5.65 12.65
CA PHE A 413 15.90 -5.04 11.39
C PHE A 413 14.74 -4.29 10.75
N CYS A 414 15.04 -3.24 10.00
CA CYS A 414 14.08 -2.62 9.11
C CYS A 414 14.78 -2.29 7.80
N HIS A 415 14.25 -2.77 6.67
CA HIS A 415 14.71 -2.38 5.35
C HIS A 415 13.63 -1.56 4.66
N PHE A 416 13.98 -0.33 4.36
CA PHE A 416 13.12 0.65 3.72
C PHE A 416 13.80 1.15 2.44
N PRO A 417 13.69 0.42 1.32
CA PRO A 417 14.36 0.75 0.07
C PRO A 417 13.69 1.90 -0.69
N HIS A 418 13.08 2.84 0.03
CA HIS A 418 12.31 3.97 -0.48
C HIS A 418 12.69 5.23 0.29
N GLY A 419 12.45 6.39 -0.30
CA GLY A 419 12.74 7.65 0.36
C GLY A 419 12.82 8.80 -0.62
N ASN A 420 13.33 9.92 -0.15
CA ASN A 420 13.49 11.09 -0.98
C ASN A 420 14.45 10.85 -2.16
N ALA A 421 14.04 11.33 -3.32
CA ALA A 421 14.74 11.11 -4.58
C ALA A 421 15.89 12.09 -4.83
N THR A 422 15.95 13.27 -4.19
CA THR A 422 16.77 14.41 -4.64
C THR A 422 17.90 14.81 -3.68
N ARG A 423 18.44 13.87 -2.89
CA ARG A 423 19.42 14.08 -1.80
C ARG A 423 18.86 14.73 -0.54
N ASP A 424 18.15 15.86 -0.65
CA ASP A 424 17.71 16.63 0.52
C ASP A 424 16.27 16.27 0.89
N SER A 425 16.05 15.61 2.03
CA SER A 425 14.70 15.18 2.42
C SER A 425 13.83 16.32 2.93
N VAL A 426 12.55 16.28 2.53
CA VAL A 426 11.49 17.12 3.09
C VAL A 426 11.05 16.61 4.48
N MET A 427 11.34 15.35 4.81
CA MET A 427 10.98 14.67 6.05
C MET A 427 12.21 13.97 6.64
N ASP A 428 12.58 14.28 7.88
CA ASP A 428 13.80 13.75 8.49
C ASP A 428 13.82 12.21 8.52
N GLY A 429 14.90 11.60 8.03
CA GLY A 429 15.05 10.13 7.92
C GLY A 429 14.19 9.44 6.85
N PHE A 430 13.45 10.17 6.01
CA PHE A 430 12.80 9.64 4.80
C PHE A 430 13.81 9.42 3.67
N TYR A 431 14.69 8.43 3.86
CA TYR A 431 15.74 8.04 2.94
C TYR A 431 15.73 6.53 2.72
N ALA A 432 16.13 6.11 1.53
CA ALA A 432 16.32 4.70 1.24
C ALA A 432 17.44 4.15 2.12
N GLY A 433 17.14 3.14 2.94
CA GLY A 433 18.08 2.64 3.93
C GLY A 433 17.67 1.33 4.59
N THR A 434 18.54 0.86 5.48
CA THR A 434 18.28 -0.26 6.38
C THR A 434 18.82 0.09 7.76
N TYR A 435 18.14 -0.31 8.83
CA TYR A 435 18.74 -0.32 10.16
C TYR A 435 18.81 -1.73 10.74
N VAL A 436 19.76 -1.90 11.65
CA VAL A 436 19.73 -2.94 12.68
C VAL A 436 19.73 -2.25 14.05
N ARG A 437 18.93 -2.77 14.98
CA ARG A 437 19.06 -2.48 16.40
C ARG A 437 19.41 -3.76 17.14
N LYS A 438 20.50 -3.79 17.88
CA LYS A 438 20.96 -4.90 18.71
C LYS A 438 21.27 -4.40 20.12
N GLY A 439 20.46 -4.83 21.10
CA GLY A 439 20.50 -4.26 22.45
C GLY A 439 20.27 -2.75 22.45
N ASP A 440 21.19 -2.01 23.06
CA ASP A 440 21.13 -0.55 23.18
C ASP A 440 21.55 0.19 21.89
N TRP A 441 22.16 -0.52 20.93
CA TRP A 441 22.78 0.11 19.75
C TRP A 441 21.91 0.00 18.52
N LYS A 442 21.76 1.11 17.81
CA LYS A 442 21.10 1.16 16.50
C LYS A 442 22.03 1.73 15.46
N LEU A 443 22.25 0.98 14.38
CA LEU A 443 22.98 1.42 13.21
C LEU A 443 22.00 1.60 12.04
N LEU A 444 21.99 2.78 11.43
CA LEU A 444 21.32 3.05 10.17
C LEU A 444 22.35 3.10 9.04
N ARG A 445 22.00 2.49 7.90
CA ARG A 445 22.72 2.53 6.64
C ARG A 445 21.82 3.15 5.58
N PHE A 446 22.13 4.38 5.17
CA PHE A 446 21.41 5.08 4.10
C PHE A 446 22.16 4.92 2.78
N TYR A 447 21.47 4.45 1.75
CA TYR A 447 22.12 4.03 0.51
C TYR A 447 22.54 5.20 -0.37
N ALA A 448 23.78 5.18 -0.84
CA ALA A 448 24.36 6.16 -1.78
C ALA A 448 24.11 7.64 -1.39
N ARG A 449 24.09 7.92 -0.08
CA ARG A 449 23.78 9.26 0.44
C ARG A 449 25.00 10.18 0.46
N ASN A 450 26.21 9.65 0.64
CA ASN A 450 27.46 10.42 0.58
C ASN A 450 27.72 10.92 -0.84
N ASP A 451 28.47 12.03 -0.97
CA ASP A 451 28.74 12.69 -2.26
C ASP A 451 29.54 11.83 -3.24
N ASP A 452 30.33 10.87 -2.76
CA ASP A 452 31.04 9.87 -3.58
C ASP A 452 30.14 8.70 -4.01
N GLY A 453 28.87 8.69 -3.61
CA GLY A 453 27.91 7.62 -3.90
C GLY A 453 28.00 6.43 -2.96
N SER A 454 28.83 6.48 -1.92
CA SER A 454 28.86 5.47 -0.86
C SER A 454 27.69 5.61 0.11
N ASP A 455 27.47 4.56 0.90
CA ASP A 455 26.43 4.54 1.92
C ASP A 455 26.84 5.39 3.13
N ASP A 456 25.88 6.11 3.69
CA ASP A 456 26.08 6.91 4.90
C ASP A 456 25.61 6.12 6.13
N LEU A 457 26.44 6.10 7.18
CA LEU A 457 26.25 5.28 8.37
C LEU A 457 26.05 6.16 9.61
N GLU A 458 24.97 5.91 10.33
CA GLU A 458 24.67 6.58 11.59
C GLU A 458 24.53 5.57 12.72
N LEU A 459 25.30 5.74 13.80
CA LEU A 459 25.24 4.89 14.99
C LEU A 459 24.71 5.68 16.20
N TYR A 460 23.72 5.13 16.88
CA TYR A 460 23.11 5.73 18.07
C TYR A 460 23.09 4.75 19.26
N ASP A 461 23.29 5.31 20.46
CA ASP A 461 23.10 4.64 21.76
C ASP A 461 21.69 4.97 22.27
N LEU A 462 20.72 4.10 22.04
CA LEU A 462 19.32 4.37 22.39
C LEU A 462 19.05 4.35 23.89
N LYS A 463 19.97 3.79 24.70
CA LYS A 463 19.82 3.83 26.16
C LYS A 463 20.08 5.24 26.70
N ASN A 464 21.06 5.93 26.13
CA ASN A 464 21.48 7.26 26.60
C ASN A 464 21.01 8.40 25.67
N ASP A 465 20.57 8.10 24.45
CA ASP A 465 20.15 9.06 23.43
C ASP A 465 18.97 8.53 22.62
N LEU A 466 17.80 8.50 23.27
CA LEU A 466 16.55 8.04 22.65
C LEU A 466 16.09 8.90 21.47
N GLY A 467 16.56 10.14 21.40
CA GLY A 467 16.25 11.09 20.35
C GLY A 467 17.20 11.03 19.15
N GLU A 468 18.13 10.07 19.12
CA GLU A 468 19.08 9.87 18.00
C GLU A 468 19.76 11.18 17.57
N ARG A 469 20.29 11.92 18.56
CA ARG A 469 20.86 13.26 18.40
C ARG A 469 22.36 13.25 18.17
N ARG A 470 23.07 12.26 18.72
CA ARG A 470 24.53 12.16 18.64
C ARG A 470 24.93 10.92 17.83
N ASN A 471 25.37 11.14 16.60
CA ASN A 471 25.93 10.09 15.76
C ASN A 471 27.34 9.69 16.26
N LEU A 472 27.50 8.44 16.66
CA LEU A 472 28.71 7.86 17.25
C LEU A 472 29.58 7.08 16.24
N THR A 473 29.27 7.13 14.94
CA THR A 473 29.97 6.34 13.91
C THR A 473 31.49 6.52 13.94
N LYS A 474 31.98 7.74 14.16
CA LYS A 474 33.43 8.05 14.22
C LYS A 474 34.10 7.53 15.51
N GLU A 475 33.33 7.34 16.56
CA GLU A 475 33.83 7.05 17.91
C GLU A 475 33.79 5.56 18.23
N LYS A 476 33.03 4.77 17.47
CA LYS A 476 32.87 3.33 17.65
C LYS A 476 32.98 2.54 16.32
N PRO A 477 34.09 2.67 15.57
CA PRO A 477 34.22 2.07 14.24
C PRO A 477 34.09 0.54 14.22
N GLU A 478 34.59 -0.16 15.25
CA GLU A 478 34.48 -1.63 15.35
C GLU A 478 33.01 -2.08 15.48
N LEU A 479 32.23 -1.38 16.29
CA LEU A 479 30.80 -1.65 16.46
C LEU A 479 30.00 -1.32 15.20
N VAL A 480 30.36 -0.24 14.49
CA VAL A 480 29.79 0.08 13.18
C VAL A 480 30.04 -1.06 12.20
N GLN A 481 31.26 -1.58 12.15
CA GLN A 481 31.62 -2.70 11.28
C GLN A 481 30.81 -3.96 11.63
N GLU A 482 30.69 -4.31 12.91
CA GLU A 482 29.88 -5.44 13.37
C GLU A 482 28.42 -5.30 12.92
N LEU A 483 27.77 -4.18 13.27
CA LEU A 483 26.34 -3.97 13.00
C LEU A 483 26.06 -3.84 11.49
N ASN A 484 26.97 -3.24 10.71
CA ASN A 484 26.82 -3.16 9.26
C ASN A 484 27.00 -4.54 8.60
N GLY A 485 27.81 -5.42 9.18
CA GLY A 485 27.89 -6.83 8.82
C GLY A 485 26.54 -7.52 8.99
N LEU A 486 25.86 -7.30 10.13
CA LEU A 486 24.52 -7.84 10.37
C LEU A 486 23.49 -7.34 9.37
N ILE A 487 23.55 -6.06 8.99
CA ILE A 487 22.70 -5.52 7.91
C ILE A 487 22.97 -6.26 6.60
N THR A 488 24.24 -6.48 6.26
CA THR A 488 24.62 -7.16 5.02
C THR A 488 24.11 -8.60 4.98
N ASP A 489 24.25 -9.35 6.08
CA ASP A 489 23.74 -10.72 6.19
C ASP A 489 22.21 -10.78 6.11
N PHE A 490 21.53 -9.84 6.78
CA PHE A 490 20.08 -9.70 6.72
C PHE A 490 19.56 -9.45 5.30
N LEU A 491 20.19 -8.52 4.57
CA LEU A 491 19.82 -8.20 3.19
C LEU A 491 20.02 -9.41 2.27
N LYS A 492 21.06 -10.21 2.51
CA LYS A 492 21.33 -11.44 1.76
C LYS A 492 20.29 -12.53 2.07
N ASP A 493 20.02 -12.82 3.34
CA ASP A 493 19.07 -13.88 3.75
C ASP A 493 17.64 -13.57 3.33
N THR A 494 17.26 -12.29 3.28
CA THR A 494 15.93 -11.84 2.82
C THR A 494 15.85 -11.63 1.32
N GLU A 495 16.96 -11.79 0.59
CA GLU A 495 17.06 -11.48 -0.84
C GLU A 495 16.54 -10.07 -1.14
N ALA A 496 16.89 -9.10 -0.29
CA ALA A 496 16.38 -7.75 -0.35
C ALA A 496 16.78 -7.03 -1.64
N VAL A 497 15.88 -6.19 -2.17
CA VAL A 497 16.24 -5.27 -3.26
C VAL A 497 16.99 -4.09 -2.68
N ILE A 498 18.31 -4.07 -2.87
CA ILE A 498 19.17 -3.02 -2.35
C ILE A 498 19.15 -1.81 -3.30
N PRO A 499 18.75 -0.61 -2.84
CA PRO A 499 18.83 0.62 -3.60
C PRO A 499 20.24 0.91 -4.08
N LYS A 500 20.39 1.53 -5.26
CA LYS A 500 21.69 1.83 -5.86
C LYS A 500 21.78 3.28 -6.29
N LEU A 501 22.99 3.84 -6.28
CA LEU A 501 23.23 5.13 -6.93
C LEU A 501 22.72 5.05 -8.37
N ASN A 502 21.90 6.01 -8.76
CA ASN A 502 21.48 6.16 -10.14
C ASN A 502 22.68 6.65 -10.96
N PRO A 503 23.17 5.87 -11.94
CA PRO A 503 24.32 6.27 -12.75
C PRO A 503 24.07 7.53 -13.59
N HIS A 504 22.81 7.95 -13.75
CA HIS A 504 22.42 9.17 -14.44
C HIS A 504 22.18 10.36 -13.49
N PHE A 505 22.24 10.18 -12.17
CA PHE A 505 22.00 11.28 -11.23
C PHE A 505 22.98 12.43 -11.43
N GLY A 506 22.46 13.66 -11.49
CA GLY A 506 23.27 14.87 -11.68
C GLY A 506 23.90 14.99 -13.07
N LYS A 507 23.85 13.94 -13.89
CA LYS A 507 24.12 14.01 -15.32
C LYS A 507 22.88 14.61 -15.94
N ALA A 508 23.02 15.75 -16.62
CA ALA A 508 21.91 16.34 -17.35
C ALA A 508 21.27 15.24 -18.21
N ALA A 509 20.01 14.92 -17.94
CA ALA A 509 19.28 14.03 -18.82
C ALA A 509 19.37 14.66 -20.22
N PRO A 510 19.66 13.89 -21.29
CA PRO A 510 19.37 14.39 -22.62
C PRO A 510 17.93 14.88 -22.56
N LYS A 511 17.71 16.14 -22.93
CA LYS A 511 16.44 16.85 -22.78
C LYS A 511 15.32 15.90 -23.21
N ALA A 512 14.62 15.31 -22.25
CA ALA A 512 13.47 14.49 -22.58
C ALA A 512 12.55 15.43 -23.35
N ALA A 513 12.22 15.07 -24.60
CA ALA A 513 11.31 15.88 -25.38
C ALA A 513 10.07 16.11 -24.51
N ALA A 514 9.74 17.38 -24.29
CA ALA A 514 8.59 17.73 -23.48
C ALA A 514 7.38 16.90 -23.96
N PRO A 515 6.53 16.37 -23.05
CA PRO A 515 5.33 15.67 -23.48
C PRO A 515 4.57 16.63 -24.40
N LYS A 516 4.50 16.29 -25.70
CA LYS A 516 3.92 17.18 -26.70
C LYS A 516 2.44 17.32 -26.37
N LYS A 517 2.07 18.54 -25.98
CA LYS A 517 0.70 19.00 -25.76
C LYS A 517 -0.17 18.54 -26.93
N ALA A 518 -1.37 18.02 -26.67
CA ALA A 518 -2.34 17.79 -27.73
C ALA A 518 -2.48 19.10 -28.54
N LEU A 519 -2.30 19.01 -29.86
CA LEU A 519 -2.35 20.19 -30.72
C LEU A 519 -3.77 20.76 -30.65
N ALA A 520 -3.89 22.08 -30.50
CA ALA A 520 -5.19 22.73 -30.61
C ALA A 520 -5.77 22.43 -32.00
N PRO A 521 -7.11 22.30 -32.15
CA PRO A 521 -7.75 21.89 -33.40
C PRO A 521 -7.39 22.74 -34.64
N ASP A 522 -6.79 23.91 -34.45
CA ASP A 522 -6.48 24.87 -35.51
C ASP A 522 -4.99 25.16 -35.72
N ASP A 523 -4.05 24.54 -34.99
CA ASP A 523 -2.61 24.80 -35.18
C ASP A 523 -1.80 23.49 -35.26
N LEU A 524 -1.69 22.96 -36.48
CA LEU A 524 -0.75 21.89 -36.79
C LEU A 524 0.63 22.46 -37.17
N PRO A 525 1.72 21.66 -37.04
CA PRO A 525 3.05 22.06 -37.50
C PRO A 525 3.04 22.59 -38.94
N GLY A 526 3.83 23.63 -39.20
CA GLY A 526 4.01 24.14 -40.55
C GLY A 526 2.84 24.97 -41.12
N GLY A 527 1.91 25.42 -40.27
CA GLY A 527 0.80 26.29 -40.67
C GLY A 527 -0.41 25.55 -41.23
N TRP A 528 -0.45 24.22 -41.09
CA TRP A 528 -1.60 23.41 -41.49
C TRP A 528 -2.78 23.64 -40.53
N LYS A 529 -3.98 23.74 -41.10
CA LYS A 529 -5.26 23.85 -40.41
C LYS A 529 -5.97 22.50 -40.51
N ASN A 530 -6.35 21.95 -39.36
CA ASN A 530 -7.04 20.67 -39.29
C ASN A 530 -8.55 20.88 -39.47
N ARG A 531 -9.10 20.33 -40.56
CA ARG A 531 -10.55 20.25 -40.82
C ARG A 531 -11.01 18.78 -40.90
N ALA A 532 -10.17 17.86 -40.44
CA ALA A 532 -10.34 16.43 -40.58
C ALA A 532 -10.84 15.74 -39.30
N GLY A 533 -10.58 16.29 -38.10
CA GLY A 533 -10.59 15.40 -36.94
C GLY A 533 -10.06 15.91 -35.62
N LYS A 534 -9.89 14.97 -34.68
CA LYS A 534 -8.86 15.08 -33.66
C LYS A 534 -7.52 14.75 -34.31
N ALA A 535 -6.46 15.46 -33.92
CA ALA A 535 -5.13 15.17 -34.41
C ALA A 535 -4.09 15.32 -33.30
N ALA A 536 -3.06 14.48 -33.34
CA ALA A 536 -1.94 14.51 -32.41
C ALA A 536 -0.67 14.00 -33.11
N VAL A 537 0.50 14.50 -32.72
CA VAL A 537 1.77 13.92 -33.19
C VAL A 537 2.14 12.77 -32.25
N ILE A 538 2.11 11.54 -32.77
CA ILE A 538 2.39 10.30 -32.05
C ILE A 538 3.61 9.67 -32.71
N GLU A 539 4.67 9.41 -31.94
CA GLU A 539 5.89 8.75 -32.43
C GLU A 539 6.55 9.42 -33.66
N GLY A 540 6.38 10.74 -33.81
CA GLY A 540 6.95 11.49 -34.94
C GLY A 540 6.10 11.45 -36.23
N ALA A 541 4.83 11.08 -36.13
CA ALA A 541 3.86 11.18 -37.21
C ALA A 541 2.60 11.92 -36.75
N LEU A 542 1.99 12.71 -37.63
CA LEU A 542 0.68 13.33 -37.41
C LEU A 542 -0.41 12.28 -37.57
N HIS A 543 -0.95 11.82 -36.43
CA HIS A 543 -2.12 10.96 -36.33
C HIS A 543 -3.40 11.79 -36.42
N ILE A 544 -4.35 11.40 -37.27
CA ILE A 544 -5.60 12.12 -37.53
C ILE A 544 -6.78 11.16 -37.52
N GLU A 545 -7.77 11.41 -36.67
CA GLU A 545 -9.05 10.68 -36.65
C GLU A 545 -10.06 11.34 -37.60
N SER A 546 -10.43 10.69 -38.69
CA SER A 546 -11.33 11.24 -39.71
C SER A 546 -12.77 11.41 -39.20
N LYS A 547 -13.42 12.55 -39.51
CA LYS A 547 -14.85 12.80 -39.23
C LYS A 547 -15.78 12.33 -40.35
N GLY A 548 -15.26 11.77 -41.44
CA GLY A 548 -16.04 11.34 -42.61
C GLY A 548 -15.43 11.75 -43.95
N ALA A 549 -16.22 11.62 -45.03
CA ALA A 549 -15.76 11.67 -46.43
C ALA A 549 -15.14 13.01 -46.89
N ASP A 550 -15.36 14.10 -46.15
CA ASP A 550 -14.82 15.44 -46.47
C ASP A 550 -13.74 15.93 -45.49
N SER A 551 -13.12 15.00 -44.77
CA SER A 551 -12.06 15.32 -43.81
C SER A 551 -10.78 15.75 -44.53
N PHE A 552 -10.28 16.96 -44.28
CA PHE A 552 -9.05 17.45 -44.92
C PHE A 552 -8.13 18.25 -43.99
N LEU A 553 -6.86 18.35 -44.39
CA LEU A 553 -5.90 19.33 -43.90
C LEU A 553 -5.73 20.45 -44.91
N GLY A 554 -5.63 21.71 -44.47
CA GLY A 554 -5.44 22.86 -45.35
C GLY A 554 -4.21 23.69 -45.00
N VAL A 555 -3.46 24.17 -45.99
CA VAL A 555 -2.33 25.09 -45.77
C VAL A 555 -2.27 26.15 -46.88
N GLY A 556 -1.77 27.34 -46.55
CA GLY A 556 -1.47 28.38 -47.53
C GLY A 556 -0.26 28.01 -48.39
N ALA A 557 -0.46 27.14 -49.37
CA ALA A 557 0.59 26.64 -50.26
C ALA A 557 0.22 26.79 -51.74
N GLY A 558 -0.21 27.99 -52.12
CA GLY A 558 -0.50 28.33 -53.50
C GLY A 558 0.64 28.07 -54.49
N LEU A 559 0.27 27.67 -55.70
CA LEU A 559 1.12 27.45 -56.87
C LEU A 559 0.86 28.52 -57.91
N THR A 560 1.88 28.95 -58.64
CA THR A 560 1.70 29.66 -59.92
C THR A 560 1.28 28.65 -61.00
N ALA A 561 0.75 29.15 -62.12
CA ALA A 561 0.41 28.29 -63.26
C ALA A 561 1.63 27.47 -63.72
N GLY A 562 1.45 26.17 -63.96
CA GLY A 562 2.51 25.24 -64.36
C GLY A 562 2.39 23.86 -63.71
N LYS A 563 3.37 23.00 -64.01
CA LYS A 563 3.48 21.65 -63.43
C LYS A 563 4.07 21.71 -62.02
N ALA A 564 3.63 20.81 -61.16
CA ALA A 564 4.17 20.60 -59.82
C ALA A 564 4.01 19.13 -59.42
N LYS A 565 4.70 18.72 -58.38
CA LYS A 565 4.57 17.39 -57.79
C LYS A 565 4.36 17.51 -56.29
N LEU A 566 3.34 16.84 -55.76
CA LEU A 566 3.13 16.67 -54.33
C LEU A 566 3.49 15.24 -53.95
N THR A 567 4.47 15.08 -53.09
CA THR A 567 4.86 13.80 -52.50
C THR A 567 4.53 13.83 -51.02
N PHE A 568 3.91 12.78 -50.49
CA PHE A 568 3.67 12.68 -49.06
C PHE A 568 3.67 11.24 -48.60
N LYS A 569 4.09 11.03 -47.36
CA LYS A 569 4.16 9.71 -46.75
C LYS A 569 3.00 9.53 -45.78
N LEU A 570 2.18 8.53 -46.07
CA LEU A 570 0.92 8.28 -45.40
C LEU A 570 0.82 6.82 -44.99
N ARG A 571 0.17 6.57 -43.85
CA ARG A 571 -0.24 5.24 -43.41
C ARG A 571 -1.73 5.28 -43.09
N ALA A 572 -2.49 4.39 -43.71
CA ALA A 572 -3.94 4.26 -43.48
C ALA A 572 -4.28 2.77 -43.25
N PRO A 573 -5.14 2.46 -42.26
CA PRO A 573 -5.52 1.10 -41.91
C PRO A 573 -6.57 0.51 -42.85
N GLN A 574 -7.12 1.30 -43.78
CA GLN A 574 -8.10 0.84 -44.76
C GLN A 574 -7.78 1.41 -46.14
N ALA A 575 -8.07 0.63 -47.18
CA ALA A 575 -7.91 1.07 -48.56
C ALA A 575 -8.98 2.11 -48.86
N GLY A 576 -8.60 3.21 -49.50
CA GLY A 576 -9.52 4.29 -49.79
C GLY A 576 -8.97 5.27 -50.81
N GLU A 577 -9.85 6.11 -51.33
CA GLU A 577 -9.50 7.18 -52.25
C GLU A 577 -9.53 8.52 -51.50
N GLY A 578 -8.40 9.22 -51.51
CA GLY A 578 -8.30 10.60 -51.07
C GLY A 578 -8.12 11.51 -52.28
N ARG A 579 -8.04 12.83 -52.05
CA ARG A 579 -7.78 13.78 -53.12
C ARG A 579 -6.99 14.99 -52.65
N ILE A 580 -6.25 15.58 -53.57
CA ILE A 580 -5.52 16.84 -53.39
C ILE A 580 -6.30 17.92 -54.12
N ALA A 581 -6.64 19.01 -53.43
CA ALA A 581 -7.31 20.14 -54.05
C ALA A 581 -6.54 21.45 -53.88
N PHE A 582 -6.56 22.29 -54.90
CA PHE A 582 -6.07 23.66 -54.83
C PHE A 582 -7.20 24.67 -55.06
N LEU A 583 -7.27 25.69 -54.21
CA LEU A 583 -8.31 26.71 -54.24
C LEU A 583 -7.77 28.06 -54.75
N GLY A 584 -8.67 28.88 -55.30
CA GLY A 584 -8.40 30.26 -55.74
C GLY A 584 -8.14 31.24 -54.60
N ALA A 585 -7.92 32.52 -54.94
CA ALA A 585 -7.72 33.58 -53.94
C ALA A 585 -8.89 33.63 -52.93
N ALA A 586 -8.58 33.95 -51.67
CA ALA A 586 -9.53 34.01 -50.55
C ALA A 586 -10.30 32.71 -50.23
N GLY A 587 -9.77 31.53 -50.61
CA GLY A 587 -10.42 30.25 -50.30
C GLY A 587 -11.69 29.97 -51.11
N GLY A 588 -11.80 30.55 -52.31
CA GLY A 588 -12.88 30.32 -53.26
C GLY A 588 -12.92 28.90 -53.86
N ALA A 589 -13.64 28.72 -54.98
CA ALA A 589 -13.88 27.41 -55.58
C ALA A 589 -12.61 26.56 -55.81
N GLU A 590 -12.74 25.24 -55.72
CA GLU A 590 -11.68 24.31 -56.08
C GLU A 590 -11.36 24.45 -57.58
N MET A 591 -10.11 24.79 -57.87
CA MET A 591 -9.65 25.05 -59.24
C MET A 591 -8.95 23.84 -59.86
N LEU A 592 -8.52 22.92 -58.99
CA LEU A 592 -7.89 21.66 -59.36
C LEU A 592 -8.17 20.66 -58.24
N SER A 593 -8.54 19.43 -58.62
CA SER A 593 -8.66 18.29 -57.70
C SER A 593 -8.07 17.06 -58.37
N VAL A 594 -7.13 16.39 -57.71
CA VAL A 594 -6.45 15.19 -58.22
C VAL A 594 -6.60 14.05 -57.21
N PRO A 595 -7.15 12.89 -57.58
CA PRO A 595 -7.32 11.78 -56.65
C PRO A 595 -5.99 11.07 -56.36
N TYR A 596 -5.92 10.40 -55.21
CA TYR A 596 -4.88 9.43 -54.88
C TYR A 596 -5.49 8.25 -54.12
N ARG A 597 -4.83 7.10 -54.11
CA ARG A 597 -5.33 5.89 -53.45
C ARG A 597 -4.34 5.34 -52.44
N THR A 598 -4.87 4.66 -51.43
CA THR A 598 -4.08 3.99 -50.39
C THR A 598 -4.34 2.48 -50.42
N SER A 599 -3.30 1.69 -50.11
CA SER A 599 -3.39 0.21 -50.09
C SER A 599 -4.18 -0.36 -48.90
N GLY A 600 -4.25 0.35 -47.77
CA GLY A 600 -5.01 -0.07 -46.58
C GLY A 600 -4.33 -1.07 -45.64
N GLU A 601 -3.03 -1.29 -45.77
CA GLU A 601 -2.31 -2.33 -45.00
C GLU A 601 -1.70 -1.82 -43.68
N ALA A 602 -2.06 -0.62 -43.22
CA ALA A 602 -1.42 0.04 -42.07
C ALA A 602 0.13 0.08 -42.16
N VAL A 603 0.67 0.13 -43.38
CA VAL A 603 2.09 0.36 -43.66
C VAL A 603 2.31 1.75 -44.23
N TRP A 604 3.51 2.29 -44.02
CA TRP A 604 3.91 3.56 -44.61
C TRP A 604 4.05 3.43 -46.13
N GLN A 605 3.34 4.27 -46.87
CA GLN A 605 3.44 4.36 -48.32
C GLN A 605 3.74 5.80 -48.75
N THR A 606 4.58 5.95 -49.77
CA THR A 606 4.86 7.24 -50.37
C THR A 606 3.92 7.47 -51.53
N ILE A 607 3.03 8.46 -51.40
CA ILE A 607 2.11 8.88 -52.44
C ILE A 607 2.78 9.99 -53.26
N ASN A 608 2.69 9.87 -54.58
CA ASN A 608 3.19 10.85 -55.53
C ASN A 608 2.01 11.31 -56.40
N VAL A 609 1.75 12.61 -56.41
CA VAL A 609 0.67 13.22 -57.20
C VAL A 609 1.27 14.29 -58.10
N ASP A 610 1.19 14.05 -59.40
CA ASP A 610 1.54 15.06 -60.41
C ASP A 610 0.37 16.05 -60.56
N ILE A 611 0.71 17.34 -60.58
CA ILE A 611 -0.23 18.46 -60.49
C ILE A 611 0.04 19.38 -61.68
N GLU A 612 -1.01 19.80 -62.36
CA GLU A 612 -0.93 20.83 -63.40
C GLU A 612 -1.90 21.97 -63.07
N ALA A 613 -1.36 23.04 -62.48
CA ALA A 613 -2.14 24.23 -62.16
C ALA A 613 -2.28 25.10 -63.41
N LYS A 614 -3.50 25.27 -63.92
CA LYS A 614 -3.74 26.13 -65.11
C LYS A 614 -3.65 27.63 -64.80
N GLN A 615 -3.80 27.99 -63.53
CA GLN A 615 -3.79 29.37 -63.04
C GLN A 615 -3.26 29.40 -61.60
N THR A 616 -2.93 30.59 -61.10
CA THR A 616 -2.38 30.76 -59.76
C THR A 616 -3.39 30.38 -58.68
N THR A 617 -2.98 29.55 -57.71
CA THR A 617 -3.77 29.06 -56.57
C THR A 617 -3.26 29.66 -55.25
N SER A 618 -4.02 29.51 -54.16
CA SER A 618 -3.67 30.08 -52.85
C SER A 618 -3.59 29.05 -51.71
N ILE A 619 -4.49 28.07 -51.68
CA ILE A 619 -4.61 27.08 -50.60
C ILE A 619 -4.50 25.68 -51.17
N LEU A 620 -3.72 24.83 -50.51
CA LEU A 620 -3.65 23.39 -50.71
C LEU A 620 -4.53 22.69 -49.67
N ARG A 621 -5.38 21.77 -50.11
CA ARG A 621 -6.10 20.83 -49.25
C ARG A 621 -5.69 19.39 -49.55
N LEU A 622 -5.37 18.64 -48.51
CA LEU A 622 -5.15 17.20 -48.53
C LEU A 622 -6.37 16.53 -47.89
N TYR A 623 -7.26 15.97 -48.71
CA TYR A 623 -8.39 15.18 -48.24
C TYR A 623 -7.94 13.77 -47.89
N LEU A 624 -8.36 13.28 -46.72
CA LEU A 624 -8.04 11.94 -46.24
C LEU A 624 -8.76 10.87 -47.07
N PRO A 625 -8.19 9.66 -47.21
CA PRO A 625 -8.82 8.56 -47.92
C PRO A 625 -10.19 8.22 -47.32
N ALA A 626 -11.22 8.24 -48.17
CA ALA A 626 -12.58 7.89 -47.78
C ALA A 626 -12.64 6.45 -47.22
N GLY A 627 -13.36 6.27 -46.12
CA GLY A 627 -13.49 4.99 -45.41
C GLY A 627 -12.51 4.79 -44.25
N SER A 628 -11.33 5.43 -44.25
CA SER A 628 -10.38 5.29 -43.13
C SER A 628 -10.80 6.09 -41.90
N ALA A 629 -10.98 5.39 -40.77
CA ALA A 629 -11.30 6.01 -39.47
C ALA A 629 -10.13 6.84 -38.90
N ALA A 630 -8.89 6.49 -39.22
CA ALA A 630 -7.70 7.24 -38.83
C ALA A 630 -6.58 7.13 -39.87
N VAL A 631 -5.70 8.13 -39.93
CA VAL A 631 -4.58 8.22 -40.88
C VAL A 631 -3.37 8.82 -40.19
N ASP A 632 -2.18 8.31 -40.48
CA ASP A 632 -0.91 8.92 -40.06
C ASP A 632 -0.19 9.57 -41.24
N LEU A 633 0.40 10.74 -41.02
CA LEU A 633 1.22 11.48 -41.97
C LEU A 633 2.60 11.75 -41.38
N ASP A 634 3.65 11.50 -42.16
CA ASP A 634 5.05 11.72 -41.76
C ASP A 634 5.57 13.04 -42.34
N ASP A 635 5.59 13.13 -43.68
CA ASP A 635 6.01 14.32 -44.40
C ASP A 635 5.13 14.62 -45.62
N ILE A 636 5.11 15.91 -46.00
CA ILE A 636 4.50 16.41 -47.24
C ILE A 636 5.50 17.34 -47.93
N VAL A 637 5.75 17.13 -49.21
CA VAL A 637 6.65 17.92 -50.05
C VAL A 637 5.95 18.37 -51.31
N LEU A 638 5.79 19.68 -51.48
CA LEU A 638 5.29 20.31 -52.70
C LEU A 638 6.47 20.87 -53.51
N THR A 639 6.70 20.31 -54.69
CA THR A 639 7.77 20.69 -55.61
C THR A 639 7.19 21.37 -56.85
N PRO A 640 7.27 22.70 -56.99
CA PRO A 640 6.86 23.39 -58.21
C PRO A 640 7.87 23.15 -59.35
N ALA A 641 7.46 23.32 -60.62
CA ALA A 641 8.37 23.22 -61.76
C ALA A 641 9.50 24.27 -61.74
N GLN A 642 9.26 25.42 -61.11
CA GLN A 642 10.22 26.51 -60.95
C GLN A 642 10.12 27.04 -59.51
N GLY A 643 11.25 27.09 -58.79
CA GLY A 643 11.32 27.53 -57.39
C GLY A 643 11.76 26.43 -56.42
N THR A 644 11.86 26.77 -55.14
CA THR A 644 12.31 25.85 -54.08
C THR A 644 11.16 24.94 -53.62
N PRO A 645 11.38 23.62 -53.44
CA PRO A 645 10.41 22.73 -52.83
C PRO A 645 10.01 23.22 -51.43
N ARG A 646 8.71 23.14 -51.11
CA ARG A 646 8.20 23.38 -49.76
C ARG A 646 7.97 22.05 -49.08
N ARG A 647 8.55 21.87 -47.89
CA ARG A 647 8.51 20.63 -47.11
C ARG A 647 7.90 20.90 -45.74
N TRP A 648 7.03 20.00 -45.32
CA TRP A 648 6.41 19.95 -44.00
C TRP A 648 6.68 18.57 -43.40
N GLU A 649 7.25 18.56 -42.19
CA GLU A 649 7.51 17.36 -41.39
C GLU A 649 6.71 17.48 -40.09
N PHE A 650 6.15 16.37 -39.60
CA PHE A 650 5.17 16.40 -38.50
C PHE A 650 5.67 15.86 -37.15
#